data_AF-A0A416ZAG2-F1
#
_entry.id   AF-A0A416ZAG2-F1
#
_cell.length_a   1.000
_cell.length_b   1.000
_cell.length_c   1.000
_cell.angle_alpha   90.00
_cell.angle_beta   90.00
_cell.angle_gamma   90.00
#
_symmetry.space_group_name_H-M   'P 1'
#
loop_
_entity.id
_entity.type
_entity.pdbx_description
1 polymer ?
#
loop_
_entity_poly.entity_id
_entity_poly.type
_entity_poly.pdbx_seq_one_letter_code
_entity_poly.pdbx_strand_id
1 'polypeptide(L)'
;MLKEKTSDVSMTNTNQGSGTAAEAAVPMSHGLWNTWRKNLLLFCLTGVYVELCLHLCVFGSMDRYAGYPVLFGLLGGALCTLVVSSLPKVLRQITGVFLVAAQVLLAEVQLVYHCIFGDFMPVSQIGMGGNVVVNFNSQLLYGIRQNLLKILLLLLPLIAVILCLALRRGQALKLRLRWKQTMASFAVLLALLLTVTGLMYVGRDNAFSVYRTFTNVNTSTDSSYKKIGMLATTAQELRYMLFSGSGSIMITPSSLNISDVPRTYSSNSYNVIESIDFTALADSTDSDILKATDEYLANATPTRKNNYTGLLKDYNLITICAESFCPWFISEELTPTLYKLSHTGILFENYYGTFQSVTTNGEYTMCMGLYPDMSRTKTDSSFNVAGTNYLPFCLGNALKGMGYQAWGYHDYIGDFYNRNITHANMGYTFKAADSGLAMKIDWPSSDLEMMEASIDDYINSGEPFHAYYMTFSGHYQYNWDNAMSAKNRDAVKDLPYSEPVKAYIACNLELEYALEYLMQRLEEAGVADKTCIVLTNDHYPYGLTEDEYNELAGQTLDTTFEKYRNSFICYVPGLSENIVVDEYCSTADILPTLLNLFGVDYDSRLLAGTDVLSSGLHVAVLSDKSFLTKTFRYDAGTETVIPADESITVSDGLVKTYRLYVDSRFQLSGNILNSDYYAHVFARESSGGSLADTVVFTDIKSIFNQASVLYMYRKGYVEPEAPDTFGGKATARMGEFIDVLYRIAGRPETDNTALPADCENEEFNAAHPYYHAVCWAYQTRLLRQNDPNTEYDDKVDYQTACVLIRRYAIMAGVDTGVNQTQLRQLLRDAPDLGREAAKAMLWCDERDITTRDSNLDELLVSAGTRISRYQMTSFLFYLCTYELDIGS
;
A
#
# COMPACT_ATOMS: atom_id res chain seq x y z
N MET A 1 -52.53 -83.92 -63.41
CA MET A 1 -52.66 -82.73 -64.29
C MET A 1 -51.50 -81.80 -63.92
N LEU A 2 -50.52 -81.59 -64.80
CA LEU A 2 -50.48 -80.51 -65.82
C LEU A 2 -50.41 -79.12 -65.14
N LYS A 3 -49.35 -78.31 -65.24
CA LYS A 3 -48.01 -78.39 -65.91
C LYS A 3 -46.98 -77.69 -64.97
N GLU A 4 -45.69 -78.05 -64.89
CA GLU A 4 -44.60 -77.91 -65.87
C GLU A 4 -44.43 -76.47 -66.42
N LYS A 5 -43.25 -75.88 -66.65
CA LYS A 5 -41.80 -76.24 -66.62
C LYS A 5 -41.01 -74.90 -66.73
N THR A 6 -39.77 -74.64 -66.32
CA THR A 6 -38.65 -75.27 -65.56
C THR A 6 -37.66 -74.10 -65.20
N SER A 7 -36.51 -74.20 -64.52
CA SER A 7 -35.67 -75.34 -64.08
C SER A 7 -34.94 -75.08 -62.75
N ASP A 8 -34.74 -76.17 -62.02
CA ASP A 8 -33.52 -76.64 -61.33
C ASP A 8 -32.23 -75.79 -61.48
N VAL A 9 -31.31 -75.75 -60.50
CA VAL A 9 -30.91 -76.85 -59.60
C VAL A 9 -30.85 -76.45 -58.12
N SER A 10 -31.28 -77.35 -57.24
CA SER A 10 -31.00 -77.28 -55.79
C SER A 10 -30.64 -78.67 -55.23
N MET A 11 -29.54 -78.74 -54.47
CA MET A 11 -29.22 -79.87 -53.58
C MET A 11 -28.33 -79.35 -52.42
N THR A 12 -28.80 -79.54 -51.19
CA THR A 12 -28.04 -79.75 -49.92
C THR A 12 -26.77 -78.91 -49.67
N ASN A 13 -26.65 -78.17 -48.55
CA ASN A 13 -26.75 -78.74 -47.20
C ASN A 13 -26.95 -77.73 -46.05
N THR A 14 -27.56 -78.24 -44.97
CA THR A 14 -27.46 -77.86 -43.53
C THR A 14 -27.05 -76.44 -43.05
N ASN A 15 -28.01 -75.82 -42.36
CA ASN A 15 -27.90 -75.10 -41.06
C ASN A 15 -27.03 -73.84 -40.83
N GLN A 16 -27.70 -72.87 -40.16
CA GLN A 16 -27.19 -71.83 -39.25
C GLN A 16 -26.14 -70.83 -39.76
N GLY A 17 -26.60 -69.59 -39.96
CA GLY A 17 -25.76 -68.38 -40.02
C GLY A 17 -26.52 -67.17 -39.51
N SER A 18 -26.08 -66.59 -38.38
CA SER A 18 -26.71 -65.40 -37.78
C SER A 18 -26.18 -64.11 -38.42
N GLY A 19 -26.97 -63.48 -39.28
CA GLY A 19 -26.62 -62.21 -39.93
C GLY A 19 -27.23 -60.99 -39.24
N THR A 20 -26.51 -60.38 -38.28
CA THR A 20 -26.85 -59.04 -37.78
C THR A 20 -26.50 -57.98 -38.83
N ALA A 21 -27.48 -57.17 -39.25
CA ALA A 21 -27.25 -56.03 -40.12
C ALA A 21 -26.39 -54.96 -39.40
N ALA A 22 -25.49 -54.30 -40.16
CA ALA A 22 -24.62 -53.27 -39.61
C ALA A 22 -25.28 -51.88 -39.65
N GLU A 23 -25.49 -51.25 -38.49
CA GLU A 23 -25.72 -49.81 -38.43
C GLU A 23 -24.43 -49.02 -38.68
N ALA A 24 -24.53 -47.94 -39.48
CA ALA A 24 -23.38 -47.19 -39.93
C ALA A 24 -22.83 -46.23 -38.85
N ALA A 25 -21.59 -46.48 -38.41
CA ALA A 25 -20.92 -45.63 -37.42
C ALA A 25 -20.52 -44.26 -38.01
N VAL A 26 -21.19 -43.20 -37.58
CA VAL A 26 -20.85 -41.80 -37.93
C VAL A 26 -19.45 -41.44 -37.38
N PRO A 27 -18.55 -40.83 -38.19
CA PRO A 27 -17.17 -40.61 -37.78
C PRO A 27 -17.02 -39.54 -36.67
N MET A 28 -16.59 -39.98 -35.48
CA MET A 28 -16.39 -39.13 -34.29
C MET A 28 -15.42 -37.94 -34.47
N SER A 29 -14.61 -37.93 -35.54
CA SER A 29 -13.60 -36.89 -35.80
C SER A 29 -14.19 -35.48 -35.92
N HIS A 30 -15.34 -35.33 -36.59
CA HIS A 30 -15.98 -34.03 -36.82
C HIS A 30 -16.48 -33.36 -35.52
N GLY A 31 -17.01 -34.16 -34.58
CA GLY A 31 -17.48 -33.67 -33.29
C GLY A 31 -16.36 -33.17 -32.38
N LEU A 32 -15.18 -33.79 -32.44
CA LEU A 32 -14.02 -33.37 -31.64
C LEU A 32 -13.44 -32.03 -32.11
N TRP A 33 -13.32 -31.81 -33.42
CA TRP A 33 -12.88 -30.51 -33.96
C TRP A 33 -13.87 -29.38 -33.68
N ASN A 34 -15.18 -29.64 -33.79
CA ASN A 34 -16.22 -28.68 -33.41
C ASN A 34 -16.17 -28.34 -31.91
N THR A 35 -15.91 -29.32 -31.05
CA THR A 35 -15.75 -29.10 -29.60
C THR A 35 -14.48 -28.33 -29.28
N TRP A 36 -13.36 -28.63 -29.92
CA TRP A 36 -12.11 -27.86 -29.78
C TRP A 36 -12.31 -26.40 -30.20
N ARG A 37 -12.92 -26.13 -31.36
CA ARG A 37 -13.22 -24.76 -31.82
C ARG A 37 -14.11 -24.02 -30.81
N LYS A 38 -15.09 -24.70 -30.20
CA LYS A 38 -15.96 -24.11 -29.17
C LYS A 38 -15.24 -23.83 -27.85
N ASN A 39 -14.27 -24.66 -27.45
CA ASN A 39 -13.41 -24.35 -26.31
C ASN A 39 -12.51 -23.14 -26.61
N LEU A 40 -11.85 -23.14 -27.77
CA LEU A 40 -10.96 -22.05 -28.19
C LEU A 40 -11.70 -20.71 -28.23
N LEU A 41 -12.85 -20.67 -28.91
CA LEU A 41 -13.69 -19.47 -28.95
C LEU A 41 -14.17 -19.05 -27.56
N LEU A 42 -14.52 -19.99 -26.67
CA LEU A 42 -14.94 -19.64 -25.31
C LEU A 42 -13.83 -18.89 -24.58
N PHE A 43 -12.63 -19.48 -24.44
CA PHE A 43 -11.57 -18.85 -23.65
C PHE A 43 -10.98 -17.60 -24.30
N CYS A 44 -10.82 -17.57 -25.63
CA CYS A 44 -10.34 -16.38 -26.33
C CYS A 44 -11.35 -15.23 -26.29
N LEU A 45 -12.66 -15.50 -26.40
CA LEU A 45 -13.68 -14.45 -26.24
C LEU A 45 -13.82 -14.01 -24.78
N THR A 46 -13.67 -14.91 -23.80
CA THR A 46 -13.62 -14.53 -22.38
C THR A 46 -12.45 -13.60 -22.09
N GLY A 47 -11.22 -13.98 -22.47
CA GLY A 47 -10.03 -13.16 -22.22
C GLY A 47 -10.14 -11.77 -22.86
N VAL A 48 -10.48 -11.70 -24.15
CA VAL A 48 -10.68 -10.43 -24.86
C VAL A 48 -11.84 -9.61 -24.26
N TYR A 49 -12.93 -10.24 -23.84
CA TYR A 49 -14.05 -9.52 -23.22
C TYR A 49 -13.65 -8.94 -21.86
N VAL A 50 -12.99 -9.70 -21.00
CA VAL A 50 -12.60 -9.25 -19.66
C VAL A 50 -11.57 -8.13 -19.75
N GLU A 51 -10.54 -8.27 -20.59
CA GLU A 51 -9.53 -7.23 -20.85
C GLU A 51 -10.19 -5.92 -21.32
N LEU A 52 -11.01 -5.98 -22.39
CA LEU A 52 -11.66 -4.78 -22.94
C LEU A 52 -12.71 -4.18 -22.00
N CYS A 53 -13.45 -5.01 -21.27
CA CYS A 53 -14.48 -4.53 -20.35
C CYS A 53 -13.85 -3.84 -19.13
N LEU A 54 -12.75 -4.38 -18.58
CA LEU A 54 -11.98 -3.73 -17.51
C LEU A 54 -11.36 -2.41 -18.00
N HIS A 55 -10.67 -2.43 -19.14
CA HIS A 55 -10.03 -1.26 -19.73
C HIS A 55 -11.04 -0.12 -19.98
N LEU A 56 -12.23 -0.42 -20.53
CA LEU A 56 -13.30 0.56 -20.72
C LEU A 56 -13.97 1.02 -19.41
N CYS A 57 -14.09 0.14 -18.40
CA CYS A 57 -14.66 0.48 -17.09
C CYS A 57 -13.78 1.42 -16.25
N VAL A 58 -12.50 1.51 -16.60
CA VAL A 58 -11.48 2.32 -15.92
C VAL A 58 -11.09 3.53 -16.76
N PHE A 59 -10.52 3.35 -17.96
CA PHE A 59 -9.96 4.44 -18.77
C PHE A 59 -10.99 5.18 -19.65
N GLY A 60 -12.26 4.77 -19.64
CA GLY A 60 -13.38 5.38 -20.38
C GLY A 60 -13.28 5.38 -21.91
N SER A 61 -12.16 4.92 -22.46
CA SER A 61 -11.75 5.12 -23.84
C SER A 61 -10.91 3.93 -24.36
N MET A 62 -10.50 3.98 -25.62
CA MET A 62 -9.66 2.97 -26.28
C MET A 62 -8.55 3.69 -27.03
N ASP A 63 -7.31 3.57 -26.55
CA ASP A 63 -6.16 4.22 -27.17
C ASP A 63 -5.51 3.35 -28.27
N ARG A 64 -4.36 3.80 -28.76
CA ARG A 64 -3.59 3.10 -29.82
C ARG A 64 -2.95 1.78 -29.36
N TYR A 65 -2.86 1.54 -28.05
CA TYR A 65 -2.31 0.31 -27.46
C TYR A 65 -3.38 -0.74 -27.17
N ALA A 66 -4.67 -0.40 -27.16
CA ALA A 66 -5.77 -1.32 -26.87
C ALA A 66 -5.82 -2.61 -27.74
N GLY A 67 -5.09 -2.66 -28.86
CA GLY A 67 -4.84 -3.91 -29.61
C GLY A 67 -3.98 -4.95 -28.86
N TYR A 68 -3.12 -4.54 -27.93
CA TYR A 68 -2.28 -5.44 -27.12
C TYR A 68 -3.07 -6.18 -26.04
N PRO A 69 -3.92 -5.55 -25.20
CA PRO A 69 -4.86 -6.26 -24.33
C PRO A 69 -5.71 -7.31 -25.10
N VAL A 70 -6.15 -7.01 -26.33
CA VAL A 70 -6.82 -8.00 -27.19
C VAL A 70 -5.90 -9.16 -27.55
N LEU A 71 -4.67 -8.89 -27.98
CA LEU A 71 -3.70 -9.94 -28.34
C LEU A 71 -3.31 -10.82 -27.12
N PHE A 72 -3.13 -10.23 -25.95
CA PHE A 72 -2.84 -10.98 -24.71
C PHE A 72 -4.06 -11.75 -24.21
N GLY A 73 -5.28 -11.21 -24.32
CA GLY A 73 -6.54 -11.93 -24.08
C GLY A 73 -6.74 -13.13 -25.01
N LEU A 74 -6.37 -13.00 -26.29
CA LEU A 74 -6.35 -14.14 -27.23
C LEU A 74 -5.32 -15.21 -26.82
N LEU A 75 -4.11 -14.78 -26.40
CA LEU A 75 -3.01 -15.65 -26.01
C LEU A 75 -3.32 -16.41 -24.71
N GLY A 76 -3.82 -15.72 -23.68
CA GLY A 76 -4.32 -16.32 -22.44
C GLY A 76 -5.48 -17.29 -22.70
N GLY A 77 -6.39 -16.94 -23.62
CA GLY A 77 -7.46 -17.83 -24.06
C GLY A 77 -6.97 -19.10 -24.76
N ALA A 78 -5.93 -18.99 -25.60
CA ALA A 78 -5.28 -20.14 -26.24
C ALA A 78 -4.55 -21.03 -25.22
N LEU A 79 -3.88 -20.43 -24.22
CA LEU A 79 -3.23 -21.14 -23.12
C LEU A 79 -4.25 -21.90 -22.26
N CYS A 80 -5.35 -21.25 -21.84
CA CYS A 80 -6.45 -21.89 -21.15
C CYS A 80 -7.00 -23.07 -21.96
N THR A 81 -7.18 -22.89 -23.27
CA THR A 81 -7.64 -23.94 -24.19
C THR A 81 -6.66 -25.11 -24.26
N LEU A 82 -5.34 -24.88 -24.23
CA LEU A 82 -4.31 -25.92 -24.22
C LEU A 82 -4.37 -26.75 -22.93
N VAL A 83 -4.37 -26.09 -21.75
CA VAL A 83 -4.51 -26.74 -20.44
C VAL A 83 -5.78 -27.60 -20.38
N VAL A 84 -6.92 -26.99 -20.70
CA VAL A 84 -8.24 -27.62 -20.76
C VAL A 84 -8.26 -28.79 -21.75
N SER A 85 -7.57 -28.70 -22.89
CA SER A 85 -7.55 -29.77 -23.90
C SER A 85 -7.02 -31.09 -23.34
N SER A 86 -5.95 -31.04 -22.55
CA SER A 86 -5.24 -32.21 -22.01
C SER A 86 -6.03 -32.99 -20.94
N LEU A 87 -6.96 -32.35 -20.23
CA LEU A 87 -7.64 -32.91 -19.06
C LEU A 87 -8.74 -33.98 -19.39
N PRO A 88 -9.02 -34.92 -18.47
CA PRO A 88 -10.21 -35.78 -18.54
C PRO A 88 -11.51 -34.99 -18.28
N LYS A 89 -12.67 -35.57 -18.62
CA LYS A 89 -13.95 -34.84 -18.70
C LYS A 89 -14.31 -34.03 -17.45
N VAL A 90 -14.30 -34.63 -16.27
CA VAL A 90 -14.75 -33.96 -15.02
C VAL A 90 -13.79 -32.84 -14.64
N LEU A 91 -12.48 -33.13 -14.56
CA LEU A 91 -11.45 -32.11 -14.31
C LEU A 91 -11.51 -30.98 -15.34
N ARG A 92 -11.74 -31.26 -16.63
CA ARG A 92 -11.91 -30.22 -17.66
C ARG A 92 -13.07 -29.28 -17.33
N GLN A 93 -14.20 -29.79 -16.87
CA GLN A 93 -15.34 -28.95 -16.54
C GLN A 93 -15.05 -28.07 -15.31
N ILE A 94 -14.41 -28.62 -14.28
CA ILE A 94 -14.00 -27.88 -13.07
C ILE A 94 -12.95 -26.81 -13.42
N THR A 95 -11.81 -27.21 -13.98
CA THR A 95 -10.73 -26.30 -14.40
C THR A 95 -11.20 -25.28 -15.44
N GLY A 96 -12.10 -25.65 -16.34
CA GLY A 96 -12.63 -24.75 -17.35
C GLY A 96 -13.55 -23.66 -16.78
N VAL A 97 -14.34 -23.96 -15.75
CA VAL A 97 -15.09 -22.95 -15.00
C VAL A 97 -14.15 -22.11 -14.15
N PHE A 98 -13.21 -22.75 -13.44
CA PHE A 98 -12.23 -22.07 -12.59
C PHE A 98 -11.38 -21.06 -13.36
N LEU A 99 -10.88 -21.41 -14.57
CA LEU A 99 -10.10 -20.48 -15.40
C LEU A 99 -10.90 -19.27 -15.89
N VAL A 100 -12.23 -19.39 -16.05
CA VAL A 100 -13.10 -18.24 -16.37
C VAL A 100 -13.37 -17.42 -15.11
N ALA A 101 -13.69 -18.08 -13.99
CA ALA A 101 -13.93 -17.42 -12.71
C ALA A 101 -12.70 -16.66 -12.22
N ALA A 102 -11.49 -17.21 -12.36
CA ALA A 102 -10.25 -16.54 -11.95
C ALA A 102 -9.94 -15.29 -12.79
N GLN A 103 -10.21 -15.30 -14.10
CA GLN A 103 -10.06 -14.12 -14.95
C GLN A 103 -11.07 -13.02 -14.58
N VAL A 104 -12.34 -13.40 -14.36
CA VAL A 104 -13.39 -12.45 -13.96
C VAL A 104 -13.11 -11.88 -12.57
N LEU A 105 -12.84 -12.73 -11.58
CA LEU A 105 -12.56 -12.30 -10.20
C LEU A 105 -11.33 -11.41 -10.10
N LEU A 106 -10.27 -11.69 -10.87
CA LEU A 106 -9.10 -10.83 -10.93
C LEU A 106 -9.48 -9.44 -11.47
N ALA A 107 -10.26 -9.36 -12.55
CA ALA A 107 -10.73 -8.08 -13.09
C ALA A 107 -11.68 -7.35 -12.14
N GLU A 108 -12.55 -8.06 -11.41
CA GLU A 108 -13.43 -7.47 -10.39
C GLU A 108 -12.63 -6.89 -9.22
N VAL A 109 -11.63 -7.61 -8.71
CA VAL A 109 -10.73 -7.14 -7.65
C VAL A 109 -9.94 -5.92 -8.11
N GLN A 110 -9.40 -5.93 -9.33
CA GLN A 110 -8.67 -4.80 -9.90
C GLN A 110 -9.56 -3.57 -10.12
N LEU A 111 -10.77 -3.77 -10.63
CA LEU A 111 -11.77 -2.71 -10.79
C LEU A 111 -12.14 -2.09 -9.44
N VAL A 112 -12.49 -2.91 -8.44
CA VAL A 112 -12.90 -2.42 -7.11
C VAL A 112 -11.73 -1.68 -6.43
N TYR A 113 -10.51 -2.21 -6.52
CA TYR A 113 -9.32 -1.56 -5.96
C TYR A 113 -9.04 -0.20 -6.64
N HIS A 114 -9.06 -0.13 -7.98
CA HIS A 114 -8.91 1.15 -8.69
C HIS A 114 -10.05 2.14 -8.37
N CYS A 115 -11.27 1.66 -8.18
CA CYS A 115 -12.40 2.51 -7.77
C CYS A 115 -12.36 2.97 -6.29
N ILE A 116 -11.36 2.55 -5.52
CA ILE A 116 -11.13 3.01 -4.14
C ILE A 116 -9.85 3.84 -4.05
N PHE A 117 -8.75 3.39 -4.68
CA PHE A 117 -7.42 3.97 -4.54
C PHE A 117 -6.93 4.75 -5.77
N GLY A 118 -7.69 4.80 -6.86
CA GLY A 118 -7.29 5.50 -8.09
C GLY A 118 -6.21 4.80 -8.94
N ASP A 119 -5.56 3.75 -8.45
CA ASP A 119 -4.53 2.97 -9.17
C ASP A 119 -4.89 1.47 -9.22
N PHE A 120 -4.32 0.72 -10.16
CA PHE A 120 -4.38 -0.74 -10.16
C PHE A 120 -3.51 -1.37 -9.05
N MET A 121 -3.89 -2.55 -8.57
CA MET A 121 -3.15 -3.29 -7.55
C MET A 121 -2.09 -4.22 -8.17
N PRO A 122 -0.78 -4.01 -7.93
CA PRO A 122 0.23 -5.00 -8.27
C PRO A 122 -0.09 -6.36 -7.63
N VAL A 123 0.13 -7.46 -8.36
CA VAL A 123 -0.12 -8.85 -7.90
C VAL A 123 0.57 -9.15 -6.58
N SER A 124 1.73 -8.53 -6.33
CA SER A 124 2.48 -8.66 -5.08
C SER A 124 1.75 -8.10 -3.85
N GLN A 125 0.77 -7.22 -4.03
CA GLN A 125 -0.05 -6.67 -2.94
C GLN A 125 -1.21 -7.60 -2.52
N ILE A 126 -1.55 -8.62 -3.31
CA ILE A 126 -2.63 -9.58 -3.00
C ILE A 126 -2.43 -10.26 -1.64
N GLY A 127 -1.18 -10.47 -1.22
CA GLY A 127 -0.84 -11.06 0.09
C GLY A 127 -1.27 -10.19 1.29
N MET A 128 -1.43 -8.88 1.12
CA MET A 128 -1.93 -7.97 2.16
C MET A 128 -3.45 -7.83 2.15
N GLY A 129 -4.17 -8.54 1.28
CA GLY A 129 -5.62 -8.43 1.15
C GLY A 129 -6.37 -8.58 2.48
N GLY A 130 -5.82 -9.33 3.45
CA GLY A 130 -6.35 -9.37 4.83
C GLY A 130 -6.30 -8.02 5.55
N ASN A 131 -5.14 -7.37 5.58
CA ASN A 131 -5.02 -6.04 6.19
C ASN A 131 -5.83 -5.00 5.39
N VAL A 132 -5.81 -5.04 4.05
CA VAL A 132 -6.62 -4.09 3.25
C VAL A 132 -8.13 -4.27 3.51
N VAL A 133 -8.63 -5.50 3.64
CA VAL A 133 -10.05 -5.76 3.95
C VAL A 133 -10.43 -5.31 5.36
N VAL A 134 -9.54 -5.41 6.36
CA VAL A 134 -9.83 -4.95 7.73
C VAL A 134 -9.67 -3.44 7.86
N ASN A 135 -8.54 -2.86 7.44
CA ASN A 135 -8.27 -1.41 7.52
C ASN A 135 -9.24 -0.58 6.66
N PHE A 136 -9.73 -1.12 5.53
CA PHE A 136 -10.56 -0.39 4.56
C PHE A 136 -11.95 -1.04 4.33
N ASN A 137 -12.51 -1.73 5.33
CA ASN A 137 -13.75 -2.53 5.18
C ASN A 137 -14.96 -1.69 4.70
N SER A 138 -15.18 -0.52 5.33
CA SER A 138 -16.29 0.38 4.97
C SER A 138 -16.09 0.99 3.58
N GLN A 139 -14.86 1.38 3.23
CA GLN A 139 -14.48 1.89 1.92
C GLN A 139 -14.62 0.83 0.83
N LEU A 140 -14.29 -0.44 1.12
CA LEU A 140 -14.49 -1.58 0.22
C LEU A 140 -15.98 -1.82 -0.07
N LEU A 141 -16.81 -1.85 0.97
CA LEU A 141 -18.27 -1.98 0.83
C LEU A 141 -18.87 -0.78 0.07
N TYR A 142 -18.36 0.42 0.28
CA TYR A 142 -18.75 1.62 -0.46
C TYR A 142 -18.38 1.53 -1.96
N GLY A 143 -17.11 1.23 -2.27
CA GLY A 143 -16.61 1.12 -3.65
C GLY A 143 -17.35 0.06 -4.46
N ILE A 144 -17.66 -1.10 -3.84
CA ILE A 144 -18.50 -2.17 -4.43
C ILE A 144 -19.92 -1.67 -4.71
N ARG A 145 -20.55 -0.96 -3.77
CA ARG A 145 -21.92 -0.43 -3.95
C ARG A 145 -22.00 0.56 -5.10
N GLN A 146 -21.06 1.50 -5.19
CA GLN A 146 -21.04 2.51 -6.25
C GLN A 146 -20.76 1.92 -7.64
N ASN A 147 -19.93 0.87 -7.73
CA ASN A 147 -19.51 0.28 -9.01
C ASN A 147 -20.27 -1.01 -9.41
N LEU A 148 -21.39 -1.30 -8.75
CA LEU A 148 -22.18 -2.53 -8.94
C LEU A 148 -22.53 -2.83 -10.41
N LEU A 149 -22.82 -1.80 -11.22
CA LEU A 149 -23.12 -1.98 -12.65
C LEU A 149 -21.89 -2.46 -13.46
N LYS A 150 -20.69 -1.94 -13.15
CA LYS A 150 -19.43 -2.34 -13.80
C LYS A 150 -19.05 -3.79 -13.40
N ILE A 151 -19.26 -4.15 -12.13
CA ILE A 151 -19.08 -5.51 -11.60
C ILE A 151 -20.03 -6.50 -12.31
N LEU A 152 -21.32 -6.18 -12.40
CA LEU A 152 -22.32 -7.00 -13.11
C LEU A 152 -22.00 -7.19 -14.61
N LEU A 153 -21.32 -6.23 -15.23
CA LEU A 153 -20.78 -6.34 -16.60
C LEU A 153 -19.65 -7.38 -16.68
N LEU A 154 -18.64 -7.28 -15.80
CA LEU A 154 -17.53 -8.24 -15.74
C LEU A 154 -17.97 -9.69 -15.46
N LEU A 155 -19.07 -9.90 -14.71
CA LEU A 155 -19.63 -11.22 -14.42
C LEU A 155 -20.23 -11.97 -15.63
N LEU A 156 -20.54 -11.28 -16.74
CA LEU A 156 -21.30 -11.86 -17.85
C LEU A 156 -20.67 -13.13 -18.48
N PRO A 157 -19.35 -13.27 -18.68
CA PRO A 157 -18.74 -14.50 -19.20
C PRO A 157 -18.90 -15.69 -18.23
N LEU A 158 -18.79 -15.45 -16.92
CA LEU A 158 -18.95 -16.48 -15.89
C LEU A 158 -20.41 -16.96 -15.83
N ILE A 159 -21.36 -16.03 -15.82
CA ILE A 159 -22.80 -16.31 -15.89
C ILE A 159 -23.13 -17.11 -17.17
N ALA A 160 -22.60 -16.71 -18.33
CA ALA A 160 -22.81 -17.40 -19.59
C ALA A 160 -22.28 -18.85 -19.58
N VAL A 161 -21.12 -19.10 -18.95
CA VAL A 161 -20.55 -20.45 -18.79
C VAL A 161 -21.40 -21.32 -17.86
N ILE A 162 -21.81 -20.78 -16.71
CA ILE A 162 -22.67 -21.48 -15.74
C ILE A 162 -24.00 -21.88 -16.40
N LEU A 163 -24.66 -20.94 -17.09
CA LEU A 163 -25.90 -21.20 -17.83
C LEU A 163 -25.70 -22.23 -18.96
N CYS A 164 -24.60 -22.16 -19.72
CA CYS A 164 -24.30 -23.14 -20.79
C CYS A 164 -24.12 -24.57 -20.27
N LEU A 165 -23.60 -24.72 -19.05
CA LEU A 165 -23.44 -26.00 -18.37
C LEU A 165 -24.78 -26.47 -17.77
N ALA A 166 -25.46 -25.63 -17.00
CA ALA A 166 -26.72 -25.94 -16.31
C ALA A 166 -27.85 -26.32 -17.30
N LEU A 167 -28.06 -25.50 -18.34
CA LEU A 167 -29.06 -25.77 -19.38
C LEU A 167 -28.67 -26.95 -20.30
N ARG A 168 -27.48 -27.52 -20.12
CA ARG A 168 -26.87 -28.58 -20.94
C ARG A 168 -26.77 -28.26 -22.44
N ARG A 169 -27.03 -27.03 -22.90
CA ARG A 169 -27.09 -26.64 -24.33
C ARG A 169 -25.70 -26.51 -25.00
N GLY A 170 -24.63 -26.23 -24.24
CA GLY A 170 -23.28 -26.13 -24.79
C GLY A 170 -22.67 -27.48 -25.21
N GLN A 171 -21.75 -27.47 -26.19
CA GLN A 171 -20.85 -28.60 -26.47
C GLN A 171 -19.43 -28.40 -25.88
N ALA A 172 -19.07 -27.16 -25.53
CA ALA A 172 -17.80 -26.84 -24.88
C ALA A 172 -17.60 -27.66 -23.59
N LEU A 173 -16.33 -27.92 -23.25
CA LEU A 173 -15.85 -28.71 -22.10
C LEU A 173 -16.31 -30.19 -22.02
N LYS A 174 -17.33 -30.63 -22.77
CA LYS A 174 -17.98 -31.95 -22.59
C LYS A 174 -17.22 -33.19 -23.08
N LEU A 175 -16.41 -33.08 -24.14
CA LEU A 175 -15.77 -34.24 -24.81
C LEU A 175 -14.25 -34.22 -24.63
N ARG A 176 -13.64 -35.39 -24.35
CA ARG A 176 -12.16 -35.51 -24.24
C ARG A 176 -11.53 -35.29 -25.62
N LEU A 177 -10.77 -34.21 -25.73
CA LEU A 177 -9.96 -33.91 -26.91
C LEU A 177 -8.77 -34.88 -27.00
N ARG A 178 -8.29 -35.13 -28.22
CA ARG A 178 -7.18 -36.05 -28.51
C ARG A 178 -5.92 -35.26 -28.88
N TRP A 179 -4.79 -35.93 -28.92
CA TRP A 179 -3.47 -35.37 -29.27
C TRP A 179 -3.50 -34.37 -30.44
N LYS A 180 -4.22 -34.68 -31.54
CA LYS A 180 -4.34 -33.78 -32.70
C LYS A 180 -4.97 -32.41 -32.36
N GLN A 181 -5.92 -32.34 -31.44
CA GLN A 181 -6.49 -31.08 -30.97
C GLN A 181 -5.60 -30.37 -29.94
N THR A 182 -4.88 -31.11 -29.08
CA THR A 182 -3.87 -30.53 -28.18
C THR A 182 -2.74 -29.87 -29.00
N MET A 183 -2.23 -30.55 -30.02
CA MET A 183 -1.24 -30.00 -30.95
C MET A 183 -1.77 -28.79 -31.74
N ALA A 184 -3.06 -28.76 -32.09
CA ALA A 184 -3.67 -27.60 -32.72
C ALA A 184 -3.79 -26.41 -31.75
N SER A 185 -4.13 -26.64 -30.47
CA SER A 185 -4.10 -25.60 -29.43
C SER A 185 -2.69 -25.04 -29.24
N PHE A 186 -1.67 -25.92 -29.20
CA PHE A 186 -0.27 -25.52 -29.09
C PHE A 186 0.22 -24.72 -30.31
N ALA A 187 -0.17 -25.13 -31.53
CA ALA A 187 0.18 -24.41 -32.76
C ALA A 187 -0.45 -23.01 -32.81
N VAL A 188 -1.71 -22.86 -32.36
CA VAL A 188 -2.36 -21.54 -32.24
C VAL A 188 -1.68 -20.67 -31.18
N LEU A 189 -1.36 -21.23 -30.01
CA LEU A 189 -0.65 -20.53 -28.95
C LEU A 189 0.75 -20.06 -29.40
N LEU A 190 1.51 -20.93 -30.08
CA LEU A 190 2.83 -20.61 -30.61
C LEU A 190 2.77 -19.53 -31.71
N ALA A 191 1.77 -19.60 -32.60
CA ALA A 191 1.57 -18.57 -33.63
C ALA A 191 1.26 -17.20 -32.99
N LEU A 192 0.34 -17.15 -32.02
CA LEU A 192 0.01 -15.92 -31.28
C LEU A 192 1.24 -15.38 -30.54
N LEU A 193 1.98 -16.24 -29.83
CA LEU A 193 3.20 -15.85 -29.12
C LEU A 193 4.23 -15.22 -30.06
N LEU A 194 4.53 -15.87 -31.19
CA LEU A 194 5.48 -15.34 -32.18
C LEU A 194 5.01 -14.02 -32.82
N THR A 195 3.71 -13.87 -33.11
CA THR A 195 3.15 -12.61 -33.61
C THR A 195 3.26 -11.49 -32.59
N VAL A 196 2.89 -11.74 -31.32
CA VAL A 196 2.96 -10.76 -30.24
C VAL A 196 4.41 -10.34 -29.97
N THR A 197 5.33 -11.30 -29.79
CA THR A 197 6.76 -11.02 -29.62
C THR A 197 7.33 -10.23 -30.79
N GLY A 198 6.97 -10.58 -32.03
CA GLY A 198 7.40 -9.86 -33.23
C GLY A 198 6.94 -8.40 -33.27
N LEU A 199 5.65 -8.14 -32.98
CA LEU A 199 5.09 -6.79 -32.93
C LEU A 199 5.76 -5.94 -31.83
N MET A 200 5.96 -6.50 -30.64
CA MET A 200 6.65 -5.82 -29.55
C MET A 200 8.09 -5.47 -29.91
N TYR A 201 8.84 -6.43 -30.45
CA TYR A 201 10.26 -6.28 -30.76
C TYR A 201 10.56 -5.16 -31.77
N VAL A 202 9.62 -4.82 -32.67
CA VAL A 202 9.74 -3.66 -33.58
C VAL A 202 9.85 -2.34 -32.81
N GLY A 203 9.27 -2.23 -31.61
CA GLY A 203 9.32 -1.02 -30.78
C GLY A 203 10.43 -0.97 -29.72
N ARG A 204 11.21 -2.04 -29.55
CA ARG A 204 12.13 -2.28 -28.39
C ARG A 204 13.10 -1.15 -28.03
N ASP A 205 13.47 -0.35 -29.03
CA ASP A 205 14.49 0.70 -28.94
C ASP A 205 13.90 2.06 -28.47
N ASN A 206 12.57 2.15 -28.30
CA ASN A 206 11.87 3.27 -27.67
C ASN A 206 11.60 2.99 -26.18
N ALA A 207 11.97 3.93 -25.30
CA ALA A 207 11.94 3.77 -23.83
C ALA A 207 10.57 3.38 -23.25
N PHE A 208 9.47 3.89 -23.82
CA PHE A 208 8.09 3.64 -23.32
C PHE A 208 7.25 2.74 -24.23
N SER A 209 7.93 2.00 -25.10
CA SER A 209 7.31 0.99 -25.97
C SER A 209 6.69 -0.16 -25.18
N VAL A 210 5.76 -0.86 -25.81
CA VAL A 210 5.14 -2.07 -25.26
C VAL A 210 6.15 -3.16 -24.91
N TYR A 211 7.24 -3.29 -25.69
CA TYR A 211 8.35 -4.17 -25.34
C TYR A 211 8.97 -3.76 -24.00
N ARG A 212 9.34 -2.48 -23.85
CA ARG A 212 9.92 -1.99 -22.59
C ARG A 212 8.94 -2.11 -21.43
N THR A 213 7.66 -1.76 -21.60
CA THR A 213 6.61 -1.95 -20.58
C THR A 213 6.55 -3.39 -20.10
N PHE A 214 6.52 -4.39 -21.00
CA PHE A 214 6.44 -5.81 -20.63
C PHE A 214 7.75 -6.39 -20.08
N THR A 215 8.90 -5.79 -20.39
CA THR A 215 10.23 -6.26 -19.93
C THR A 215 10.82 -5.48 -18.76
N ASN A 216 10.25 -4.33 -18.40
CA ASN A 216 10.72 -3.47 -17.31
C ASN A 216 9.59 -3.25 -16.29
N VAL A 217 9.74 -3.86 -15.12
CA VAL A 217 8.78 -3.72 -14.00
C VAL A 217 8.86 -2.38 -13.28
N ASN A 218 9.88 -1.56 -13.53
CA ASN A 218 9.97 -0.17 -13.05
C ASN A 218 9.05 0.77 -13.90
N THR A 219 7.88 0.26 -14.26
CA THR A 219 6.76 0.92 -14.96
C THR A 219 5.54 0.75 -14.05
N SER A 220 4.78 1.80 -13.75
CA SER A 220 3.63 1.67 -12.86
C SER A 220 2.61 0.63 -13.36
N THR A 221 1.99 -0.10 -12.43
CA THR A 221 1.00 -1.14 -12.75
C THR A 221 -0.15 -0.57 -13.59
N ASP A 222 -0.61 0.67 -13.34
CA ASP A 222 -1.59 1.33 -14.21
C ASP A 222 -1.11 1.48 -15.67
N SER A 223 0.08 2.08 -15.88
CA SER A 223 0.66 2.21 -17.22
C SER A 223 0.84 0.86 -17.93
N SER A 224 1.06 -0.20 -17.15
CA SER A 224 1.12 -1.57 -17.66
C SER A 224 -0.27 -2.10 -18.04
N TYR A 225 -1.28 -1.99 -17.17
CA TYR A 225 -2.67 -2.37 -17.47
C TYR A 225 -3.24 -1.60 -18.68
N LYS A 226 -2.90 -0.31 -18.82
CA LYS A 226 -3.27 0.53 -19.96
C LYS A 226 -2.64 0.03 -21.27
N LYS A 227 -1.32 -0.23 -21.29
CA LYS A 227 -0.58 -0.55 -22.52
C LYS A 227 -0.57 -2.03 -22.92
N ILE A 228 -0.67 -2.97 -21.98
CA ILE A 228 -0.58 -4.42 -22.24
C ILE A 228 -1.74 -5.25 -21.70
N GLY A 229 -2.53 -4.72 -20.77
CA GLY A 229 -3.70 -5.41 -20.21
C GLY A 229 -3.37 -6.29 -19.00
N MET A 230 -4.43 -6.65 -18.28
CA MET A 230 -4.40 -7.34 -16.99
C MET A 230 -3.59 -8.63 -17.03
N LEU A 231 -3.81 -9.49 -18.03
CA LEU A 231 -3.17 -10.80 -18.11
C LEU A 231 -1.68 -10.69 -18.39
N ALA A 232 -1.27 -9.66 -19.14
CA ALA A 232 0.12 -9.42 -19.48
C ALA A 232 0.89 -8.85 -18.29
N THR A 233 0.34 -7.83 -17.61
CA THR A 233 0.91 -7.27 -16.38
C THR A 233 0.96 -8.31 -15.26
N THR A 234 -0.12 -9.08 -15.06
CA THR A 234 -0.16 -10.17 -14.07
C THR A 234 0.93 -11.22 -14.34
N ALA A 235 1.16 -11.60 -15.61
CA ALA A 235 2.21 -12.55 -15.96
C ALA A 235 3.63 -11.97 -15.79
N GLN A 236 3.80 -10.67 -16.01
CA GLN A 236 5.05 -9.94 -15.77
C GLN A 236 5.37 -9.87 -14.28
N GLU A 237 4.45 -9.39 -13.45
CA GLU A 237 4.62 -9.27 -11.99
C GLU A 237 4.82 -10.64 -11.32
N LEU A 238 4.06 -11.68 -11.72
CA LEU A 238 4.29 -13.05 -11.25
C LEU A 238 5.67 -13.59 -11.64
N ARG A 239 6.17 -13.26 -12.84
CA ARG A 239 7.52 -13.68 -13.25
C ARG A 239 8.57 -13.04 -12.36
N TYR A 240 8.46 -11.74 -12.06
CA TYR A 240 9.43 -11.05 -11.20
C TYR A 240 9.37 -11.52 -9.75
N MET A 241 8.17 -11.80 -9.22
CA MET A 241 8.00 -12.43 -7.90
C MET A 241 8.63 -13.82 -7.79
N LEU A 242 8.52 -14.66 -8.83
CA LEU A 242 9.01 -16.04 -8.83
C LEU A 242 10.49 -16.20 -9.22
N PHE A 243 11.08 -15.19 -9.86
CA PHE A 243 12.45 -15.22 -10.39
C PHE A 243 13.19 -13.92 -10.05
N SER A 244 13.05 -13.45 -8.81
CA SER A 244 13.58 -12.19 -8.27
C SER A 244 15.02 -11.89 -8.71
N GLY A 245 15.15 -11.03 -9.72
CA GLY A 245 16.42 -10.69 -10.36
C GLY A 245 16.23 -9.88 -11.63
N SER A 246 17.15 -8.95 -11.87
CA SER A 246 17.24 -8.05 -13.05
C SER A 246 15.96 -7.31 -13.49
N GLY A 247 15.71 -6.20 -12.81
CA GLY A 247 15.44 -4.94 -13.54
C GLY A 247 16.64 -4.56 -14.45
N SER A 248 16.51 -3.49 -15.23
CA SER A 248 17.62 -3.06 -16.11
C SER A 248 18.75 -2.42 -15.30
N ILE A 249 19.73 -3.23 -14.89
CA ILE A 249 20.96 -2.79 -14.21
C ILE A 249 21.66 -1.65 -14.98
N MET A 250 21.67 -1.75 -16.30
CA MET A 250 22.22 -0.73 -17.19
C MET A 250 21.38 0.55 -17.14
N ILE A 251 21.95 1.62 -16.58
CA ILE A 251 21.42 2.98 -16.70
C ILE A 251 21.74 3.49 -18.11
N THR A 252 20.73 3.93 -18.87
CA THR A 252 20.94 4.45 -20.23
C THR A 252 21.26 5.95 -20.18
N PRO A 253 22.44 6.41 -20.60
CA PRO A 253 22.83 7.83 -20.47
C PRO A 253 22.03 8.75 -21.41
N SER A 254 21.85 10.00 -20.98
CA SER A 254 21.28 11.08 -21.79
C SER A 254 22.26 12.24 -21.92
N SER A 255 22.38 12.82 -23.12
CA SER A 255 23.25 13.97 -23.39
C SER A 255 22.72 15.29 -22.78
N LEU A 256 21.68 15.24 -21.96
CA LEU A 256 21.17 16.35 -21.17
C LEU A 256 21.89 16.48 -19.81
N ASN A 257 22.37 15.38 -19.24
CA ASN A 257 23.03 15.37 -17.92
C ASN A 257 24.40 14.68 -17.91
N ILE A 258 24.75 13.90 -18.93
CA ILE A 258 26.07 13.28 -19.08
C ILE A 258 27.00 14.20 -19.89
N SER A 259 28.28 14.29 -19.50
CA SER A 259 29.29 15.05 -20.25
C SER A 259 30.05 14.17 -21.23
N ASP A 260 30.23 14.60 -22.48
CA ASP A 260 30.98 13.88 -23.53
C ASP A 260 32.50 13.72 -23.23
N VAL A 261 32.99 14.38 -22.18
CA VAL A 261 34.39 14.36 -21.74
C VAL A 261 34.41 14.30 -20.20
N PRO A 262 35.17 13.37 -19.59
CA PRO A 262 35.34 13.34 -18.14
C PRO A 262 35.83 14.68 -17.59
N ARG A 263 35.19 15.16 -16.52
CA ARG A 263 35.50 16.46 -15.88
C ARG A 263 35.59 16.27 -14.38
N THR A 264 36.62 16.85 -13.78
CA THR A 264 36.65 17.11 -12.34
C THR A 264 35.81 18.35 -12.04
N TYR A 265 35.02 18.27 -10.97
CA TYR A 265 34.19 19.34 -10.45
C TYR A 265 34.69 19.71 -9.05
N SER A 266 34.63 20.98 -8.68
CA SER A 266 35.03 21.42 -7.33
C SER A 266 33.82 21.83 -6.50
N SER A 267 33.86 21.47 -5.21
CA SER A 267 32.88 21.83 -4.18
C SER A 267 32.75 23.34 -3.96
N ASN A 268 33.70 24.14 -4.47
CA ASN A 268 33.64 25.61 -4.51
C ASN A 268 32.62 26.16 -5.53
N SER A 269 32.09 25.34 -6.45
CA SER A 269 31.19 25.81 -7.52
C SER A 269 30.06 24.84 -7.86
N TYR A 270 30.12 23.60 -7.37
CA TYR A 270 29.12 22.56 -7.59
C TYR A 270 28.81 21.85 -6.27
N ASN A 271 27.63 21.24 -6.19
CA ASN A 271 27.27 20.36 -5.09
C ASN A 271 27.87 18.98 -5.38
N VAL A 272 29.13 18.82 -4.99
CA VAL A 272 29.96 17.61 -5.12
C VAL A 272 30.83 17.40 -3.89
N ILE A 273 31.04 16.14 -3.53
CA ILE A 273 31.99 15.73 -2.48
C ILE A 273 33.29 15.30 -3.19
N GLU A 274 34.33 16.14 -3.10
CA GLU A 274 35.58 15.96 -3.88
C GLU A 274 36.35 14.67 -3.56
N SER A 275 36.03 13.97 -2.47
CA SER A 275 36.63 12.67 -2.12
C SER A 275 35.95 11.45 -2.78
N ILE A 276 34.85 11.63 -3.52
CA ILE A 276 34.16 10.52 -4.20
C ILE A 276 34.73 10.34 -5.62
N ASP A 277 35.53 9.28 -5.80
CA ASP A 277 35.99 8.82 -7.10
C ASP A 277 35.16 7.62 -7.58
N PHE A 278 34.15 7.89 -8.40
CA PHE A 278 33.31 6.87 -9.02
C PHE A 278 34.09 5.92 -9.96
N THR A 279 35.23 6.32 -10.53
CA THR A 279 36.03 5.41 -11.35
C THR A 279 36.73 4.37 -10.46
N ALA A 280 37.28 4.81 -9.33
CA ALA A 280 37.87 3.92 -8.34
C ALA A 280 36.81 3.00 -7.67
N LEU A 281 35.59 3.48 -7.47
CA LEU A 281 34.47 2.67 -6.98
C LEU A 281 34.05 1.60 -8.02
N ALA A 282 33.94 1.97 -9.30
CA ALA A 282 33.64 1.02 -10.38
C ALA A 282 34.68 -0.12 -10.47
N ASP A 283 35.96 0.19 -10.23
CA ASP A 283 37.06 -0.79 -10.26
C ASP A 283 37.24 -1.59 -8.94
N SER A 284 36.54 -1.21 -7.86
CA SER A 284 36.64 -1.89 -6.55
C SER A 284 35.60 -3.00 -6.34
N THR A 285 34.61 -3.13 -7.23
CA THR A 285 33.43 -3.98 -7.01
C THR A 285 33.18 -4.99 -8.15
N ASP A 286 32.92 -6.25 -7.77
CA ASP A 286 32.46 -7.32 -8.67
C ASP A 286 30.93 -7.28 -8.91
N SER A 287 30.22 -6.31 -8.33
CA SER A 287 28.75 -6.21 -8.42
C SER A 287 28.33 -5.38 -9.64
N ASP A 288 27.72 -6.04 -10.64
CA ASP A 288 27.23 -5.42 -11.88
C ASP A 288 26.40 -4.14 -11.62
N ILE A 289 25.58 -4.12 -10.56
CA ILE A 289 24.67 -3.00 -10.24
C ILE A 289 25.37 -1.82 -9.55
N LEU A 290 26.40 -2.08 -8.74
CA LEU A 290 27.24 -1.02 -8.19
C LEU A 290 28.08 -0.42 -9.33
N LYS A 291 28.78 -1.27 -10.09
CA LYS A 291 29.65 -0.86 -11.21
C LYS A 291 28.92 -0.07 -12.30
N ALA A 292 27.75 -0.52 -12.76
CA ALA A 292 26.97 0.21 -13.77
C ALA A 292 26.45 1.56 -13.27
N THR A 293 26.30 1.72 -11.95
CA THR A 293 25.89 2.99 -11.32
C THR A 293 27.08 3.93 -11.17
N ASP A 294 28.23 3.41 -10.72
CA ASP A 294 29.51 4.13 -10.67
C ASP A 294 29.93 4.66 -12.06
N GLU A 295 29.90 3.82 -13.09
CA GLU A 295 30.26 4.20 -14.47
C GLU A 295 29.36 5.31 -15.04
N TYR A 296 28.06 5.32 -14.67
CA TYR A 296 27.13 6.40 -15.03
C TYR A 296 27.45 7.69 -14.27
N LEU A 297 27.66 7.61 -12.95
CA LEU A 297 27.88 8.77 -12.09
C LEU A 297 29.26 9.43 -12.28
N ALA A 298 30.27 8.67 -12.70
CA ALA A 298 31.57 9.20 -13.12
C ALA A 298 31.46 10.22 -14.27
N ASN A 299 30.43 10.12 -15.10
CA ASN A 299 30.20 10.99 -16.27
C ASN A 299 29.02 11.96 -16.08
N ALA A 300 28.32 11.90 -14.94
CA ALA A 300 27.18 12.73 -14.64
C ALA A 300 27.57 14.16 -14.24
N THR A 301 26.81 15.15 -14.72
CA THR A 301 27.01 16.56 -14.40
C THR A 301 26.30 16.93 -13.09
N PRO A 302 27.02 17.41 -12.05
CA PRO A 302 26.42 17.88 -10.80
C PRO A 302 25.70 19.24 -10.96
N THR A 303 24.80 19.55 -10.04
CA THR A 303 24.20 20.90 -9.93
C THR A 303 25.22 21.92 -9.45
N ARG A 304 24.99 23.18 -9.80
CA ARG A 304 25.86 24.30 -9.40
C ARG A 304 25.43 24.84 -8.04
N LYS A 305 26.42 25.26 -7.24
CA LYS A 305 26.16 26.19 -6.13
C LYS A 305 25.67 27.51 -6.70
N ASN A 306 24.72 28.13 -6.00
CA ASN A 306 24.00 29.32 -6.42
C ASN A 306 23.98 30.37 -5.29
N ASN A 307 23.39 31.53 -5.55
CA ASN A 307 23.37 32.65 -4.59
C ASN A 307 22.55 32.35 -3.31
N TYR A 308 21.81 31.24 -3.28
CA TYR A 308 21.00 30.80 -2.14
C TYR A 308 21.60 29.59 -1.40
N THR A 309 22.75 29.06 -1.84
CA THR A 309 23.45 27.98 -1.14
C THR A 309 23.82 28.42 0.28
N GLY A 310 23.24 27.77 1.30
CA GLY A 310 23.42 28.15 2.71
C GLY A 310 22.60 29.36 3.19
N LEU A 311 21.61 29.83 2.41
CA LEU A 311 20.71 30.94 2.82
C LEU A 311 19.98 30.66 4.13
N LEU A 312 19.56 29.41 4.34
CA LEU A 312 18.83 28.94 5.53
C LEU A 312 19.73 28.20 6.51
N LYS A 313 21.05 28.33 6.38
CA LYS A 313 21.97 27.75 7.34
C LYS A 313 21.69 28.33 8.74
N ASP A 314 21.71 27.45 9.74
CA ASP A 314 21.48 27.78 11.15
C ASP A 314 20.03 28.28 11.46
N TYR A 315 19.08 28.11 10.51
CA TYR A 315 17.63 28.16 10.78
C TYR A 315 17.14 26.79 11.29
N ASN A 316 16.03 26.78 12.03
CA ASN A 316 15.22 25.58 12.25
C ASN A 316 14.49 25.18 10.96
N LEU A 317 14.13 23.89 10.83
CA LEU A 317 13.36 23.37 9.71
C LEU A 317 12.17 22.54 10.18
N ILE A 318 10.97 22.88 9.74
CA ILE A 318 9.81 22.02 9.83
C ILE A 318 9.45 21.57 8.43
N THR A 319 9.36 20.26 8.18
CA THR A 319 8.83 19.72 6.93
C THR A 319 7.55 18.93 7.19
N ILE A 320 6.58 19.10 6.31
CA ILE A 320 5.24 18.52 6.41
C ILE A 320 4.93 17.83 5.08
N CYS A 321 4.71 16.51 5.15
CA CYS A 321 4.11 15.74 4.06
C CYS A 321 2.61 15.69 4.33
N ALA A 322 1.84 16.44 3.55
CA ALA A 322 0.42 16.68 3.76
C ALA A 322 -0.43 15.70 2.94
N GLU A 323 -0.97 14.68 3.61
CA GLU A 323 -1.78 13.60 3.03
C GLU A 323 -2.94 14.14 2.18
N SER A 324 -2.98 13.77 0.90
CA SER A 324 -4.02 14.15 -0.08
C SER A 324 -4.20 15.67 -0.28
N PHE A 325 -3.22 16.49 0.08
CA PHE A 325 -3.30 17.96 0.00
C PHE A 325 -3.37 18.50 -1.45
N CYS A 326 -4.05 19.64 -1.65
CA CYS A 326 -4.00 20.44 -2.87
C CYS A 326 -4.21 21.93 -2.57
N PRO A 327 -3.71 22.87 -3.39
CA PRO A 327 -3.68 24.29 -3.04
C PRO A 327 -5.03 25.02 -3.24
N TRP A 328 -6.03 24.36 -3.82
CA TRP A 328 -7.22 25.02 -4.36
C TRP A 328 -8.18 25.56 -3.29
N PHE A 329 -8.08 25.12 -2.03
CA PHE A 329 -8.86 25.65 -0.90
C PHE A 329 -8.13 26.73 -0.09
N ILE A 330 -6.90 27.11 -0.48
CA ILE A 330 -6.12 28.14 0.21
C ILE A 330 -6.75 29.52 -0.04
N SER A 331 -7.15 30.24 1.01
CA SER A 331 -7.69 31.60 0.89
C SER A 331 -7.50 32.42 2.17
N GLU A 332 -7.42 33.75 2.00
CA GLU A 332 -7.20 34.72 3.09
C GLU A 332 -8.29 34.69 4.19
N GLU A 333 -9.52 34.25 3.86
CA GLU A 333 -10.65 34.20 4.82
C GLU A 333 -10.85 32.82 5.46
N LEU A 334 -10.70 31.72 4.71
CA LEU A 334 -10.99 30.37 5.20
C LEU A 334 -9.76 29.67 5.82
N THR A 335 -8.57 29.97 5.30
CA THR A 335 -7.31 29.28 5.63
C THR A 335 -6.15 30.30 5.70
N PRO A 336 -6.23 31.29 6.60
CA PRO A 336 -5.32 32.43 6.65
C PRO A 336 -3.86 32.04 6.90
N THR A 337 -3.59 30.94 7.59
CA THR A 337 -2.24 30.46 7.88
C THR A 337 -1.62 29.77 6.66
N LEU A 338 -2.34 28.85 6.00
CA LEU A 338 -1.93 28.31 4.71
C LEU A 338 -1.76 29.42 3.67
N TYR A 339 -2.59 30.48 3.71
CA TYR A 339 -2.45 31.65 2.86
C TYR A 339 -1.15 32.43 3.18
N LYS A 340 -0.89 32.78 4.46
CA LYS A 340 0.36 33.42 4.96
C LYS A 340 1.60 32.65 4.53
N LEU A 341 1.59 31.33 4.69
CA LEU A 341 2.72 30.45 4.38
C LEU A 341 2.95 30.30 2.87
N SER A 342 1.89 30.10 2.08
CA SER A 342 1.98 29.93 0.61
C SER A 342 2.32 31.21 -0.16
N HIS A 343 2.17 32.39 0.45
CA HIS A 343 2.44 33.69 -0.19
C HIS A 343 3.70 34.40 0.35
N THR A 344 4.49 33.76 1.22
CA THR A 344 5.70 34.35 1.84
C THR A 344 6.88 33.40 1.79
N GLY A 345 8.04 33.83 1.31
CA GLY A 345 9.27 33.01 1.29
C GLY A 345 9.77 32.71 -0.13
N ILE A 346 9.94 31.43 -0.44
CA ILE A 346 10.32 30.94 -1.78
C ILE A 346 9.09 30.35 -2.46
N LEU A 347 8.69 30.92 -3.60
CA LEU A 347 7.42 30.63 -4.27
C LEU A 347 7.65 29.85 -5.58
N PHE A 348 7.19 28.60 -5.62
CA PHE A 348 7.36 27.70 -6.77
C PHE A 348 6.08 27.69 -7.64
N GLU A 349 6.10 28.38 -8.78
CA GLU A 349 4.90 28.58 -9.60
C GLU A 349 4.46 27.31 -10.36
N ASN A 350 5.40 26.42 -10.69
CA ASN A 350 5.22 25.27 -11.57
C ASN A 350 5.63 23.94 -10.91
N TYR A 351 5.22 23.74 -9.66
CA TYR A 351 5.35 22.46 -8.95
C TYR A 351 4.24 21.46 -9.30
N TYR A 352 4.61 20.19 -9.51
CA TYR A 352 3.68 19.08 -9.73
C TYR A 352 4.04 17.91 -8.82
N GLY A 353 3.06 17.40 -8.06
CA GLY A 353 3.24 16.20 -7.24
C GLY A 353 3.38 14.96 -8.12
N THR A 354 4.40 14.13 -7.88
CA THR A 354 4.75 13.04 -8.81
C THR A 354 3.71 11.91 -8.89
N PHE A 355 2.94 11.63 -7.83
CA PHE A 355 2.15 10.39 -7.70
C PHE A 355 0.63 10.58 -7.75
N GLN A 356 -0.05 9.56 -8.28
CA GLN A 356 -1.51 9.48 -8.38
C GLN A 356 -2.16 9.06 -7.06
N SER A 357 -1.58 8.07 -6.39
CA SER A 357 -1.98 7.63 -5.05
C SER A 357 -0.77 6.99 -4.32
N VAL A 358 -1.03 6.47 -3.12
CA VAL A 358 -0.08 5.80 -2.21
C VAL A 358 0.93 6.74 -1.56
N THR A 359 0.58 7.23 -0.36
CA THR A 359 1.36 8.06 0.56
C THR A 359 2.85 7.73 0.58
N THR A 360 3.21 6.44 0.75
CA THR A 360 4.61 5.99 0.86
C THR A 360 5.47 6.27 -0.37
N ASN A 361 4.88 6.52 -1.54
CA ASN A 361 5.63 6.87 -2.75
C ASN A 361 6.00 8.35 -2.75
N GLY A 362 5.04 9.24 -2.42
CA GLY A 362 5.28 10.67 -2.26
C GLY A 362 6.25 10.96 -1.11
N GLU A 363 5.98 10.35 0.04
CA GLU A 363 6.81 10.39 1.25
C GLU A 363 8.25 9.90 0.98
N TYR A 364 8.42 8.77 0.30
CA TYR A 364 9.74 8.29 -0.15
C TYR A 364 10.45 9.32 -1.04
N THR A 365 9.77 9.83 -2.06
CA THR A 365 10.42 10.75 -3.01
C THR A 365 10.76 12.10 -2.37
N MET A 366 9.91 12.63 -1.49
CA MET A 366 10.18 13.84 -0.72
C MET A 366 11.39 13.65 0.22
N CYS A 367 11.46 12.53 0.95
CA CYS A 367 12.49 12.31 1.97
C CYS A 367 13.83 11.81 1.42
N MET A 368 13.83 11.16 0.25
CA MET A 368 15.02 10.53 -0.36
C MET A 368 15.56 11.30 -1.57
N GLY A 369 14.76 12.16 -2.22
CA GLY A 369 15.12 12.78 -3.50
C GLY A 369 15.27 11.76 -4.64
N LEU A 370 14.63 10.60 -4.51
CA LEU A 370 14.69 9.43 -5.40
C LEU A 370 13.29 9.02 -5.86
N TYR A 371 13.16 8.43 -7.05
CA TYR A 371 11.90 7.80 -7.47
C TYR A 371 11.80 6.36 -6.91
N PRO A 372 10.64 5.91 -6.41
CA PRO A 372 10.49 4.55 -5.93
C PRO A 372 10.61 3.54 -7.08
N ASP A 373 11.09 2.34 -6.77
CA ASP A 373 11.01 1.23 -7.69
C ASP A 373 9.56 0.71 -7.74
N MET A 374 8.83 1.15 -8.77
CA MET A 374 7.42 0.80 -8.99
C MET A 374 7.15 -0.70 -9.23
N SER A 375 8.19 -1.55 -9.33
CA SER A 375 8.04 -3.01 -9.37
C SER A 375 7.68 -3.63 -8.03
N ARG A 376 7.90 -2.89 -6.94
CA ARG A 376 7.90 -3.42 -5.57
C ARG A 376 6.49 -3.61 -5.00
N THR A 377 6.41 -4.45 -3.99
CA THR A 377 5.20 -4.71 -3.19
C THR A 377 5.02 -3.57 -2.16
N LYS A 378 3.90 -3.44 -1.42
CA LYS A 378 3.89 -2.51 -0.26
C LYS A 378 4.65 -3.06 0.95
N THR A 379 4.67 -4.39 1.16
CA THR A 379 5.42 -5.07 2.24
C THR A 379 6.93 -5.15 2.01
N ASP A 380 7.39 -4.90 0.79
CA ASP A 380 8.80 -4.85 0.35
C ASP A 380 8.97 -3.60 -0.54
N SER A 381 8.32 -2.50 -0.12
CA SER A 381 8.28 -1.22 -0.82
C SER A 381 9.61 -0.50 -0.78
N SER A 382 9.79 0.47 -1.68
CA SER A 382 10.95 1.37 -1.64
C SER A 382 11.12 2.06 -0.29
N PHE A 383 10.00 2.43 0.34
CA PHE A 383 10.00 3.01 1.70
C PHE A 383 10.39 2.01 2.78
N ASN A 384 9.96 0.75 2.69
CA ASN A 384 10.37 -0.29 3.63
C ASN A 384 11.84 -0.70 3.46
N VAL A 385 12.33 -0.86 2.23
CA VAL A 385 13.73 -1.20 1.92
C VAL A 385 14.68 -0.08 2.32
N ALA A 386 14.25 1.19 2.16
CA ALA A 386 15.01 2.32 2.71
C ALA A 386 15.17 2.25 4.24
N GLY A 387 14.33 1.51 4.96
CA GLY A 387 14.50 1.24 6.40
C GLY A 387 15.74 0.39 6.76
N THR A 388 16.40 -0.27 5.79
CA THR A 388 17.62 -1.07 6.00
C THR A 388 18.87 -0.51 5.32
N ASN A 389 18.74 0.52 4.49
CA ASN A 389 19.85 1.10 3.72
C ASN A 389 20.60 2.18 4.52
N TYR A 390 21.85 2.49 4.16
CA TYR A 390 22.53 3.67 4.68
C TYR A 390 21.96 4.95 4.04
N LEU A 391 21.35 5.85 4.81
CA LEU A 391 20.63 7.04 4.29
C LEU A 391 21.27 8.39 4.70
N PRO A 392 22.46 8.76 4.18
CA PRO A 392 23.19 9.96 4.64
C PRO A 392 22.52 11.29 4.26
N PHE A 393 21.71 11.34 3.21
CA PHE A 393 21.18 12.60 2.65
C PHE A 393 19.76 12.96 3.09
N CYS A 394 19.04 12.07 3.78
CA CYS A 394 17.73 12.41 4.36
C CYS A 394 17.90 13.52 5.41
N LEU A 395 16.98 14.50 5.44
CA LEU A 395 17.14 15.73 6.22
C LEU A 395 17.44 15.49 7.71
N GLY A 396 16.81 14.48 8.32
CA GLY A 396 17.12 14.03 9.69
C GLY A 396 18.60 13.74 9.88
N ASN A 397 19.16 12.74 9.17
CA ASN A 397 20.58 12.39 9.23
C ASN A 397 21.51 13.55 8.82
N ALA A 398 21.17 14.28 7.75
CA ALA A 398 21.98 15.37 7.22
C ALA A 398 22.15 16.52 8.23
N LEU A 399 21.03 17.02 8.77
CA LEU A 399 21.04 18.14 9.72
C LEU A 399 21.53 17.71 11.11
N LYS A 400 21.26 16.46 11.54
CA LYS A 400 21.84 15.87 12.75
C LYS A 400 23.37 15.77 12.66
N GLY A 401 23.91 15.50 11.46
CA GLY A 401 25.34 15.61 11.16
C GLY A 401 25.92 17.02 11.28
N MET A 402 25.07 18.05 11.18
CA MET A 402 25.40 19.47 11.41
C MET A 402 25.12 19.93 12.85
N GLY A 403 24.68 19.03 13.74
CA GLY A 403 24.42 19.32 15.17
C GLY A 403 22.95 19.57 15.53
N TYR A 404 22.03 19.48 14.57
CA TYR A 404 20.60 19.71 14.85
C TYR A 404 19.98 18.59 15.69
N GLN A 405 18.94 18.92 16.46
CA GLN A 405 17.96 17.92 16.87
C GLN A 405 17.13 17.47 15.67
N ALA A 406 16.76 16.18 15.60
CA ALA A 406 15.95 15.63 14.52
C ALA A 406 14.80 14.80 15.09
N TRP A 407 13.57 15.21 14.81
CA TRP A 407 12.33 14.60 15.31
C TRP A 407 11.38 14.27 14.16
N GLY A 408 10.59 13.21 14.30
CA GLY A 408 9.66 12.75 13.28
C GLY A 408 8.34 12.26 13.89
N TYR A 409 7.22 12.67 13.30
CA TYR A 409 5.88 12.48 13.87
C TYR A 409 4.89 11.91 12.87
N HIS A 410 3.98 11.08 13.38
CA HIS A 410 2.79 10.64 12.66
C HIS A 410 1.61 10.43 13.62
N ASP A 411 0.45 10.93 13.25
CA ASP A 411 -0.81 10.92 14.00
C ASP A 411 -1.57 9.58 13.96
N TYR A 412 -1.01 8.56 13.31
CA TYR A 412 -1.55 7.20 13.29
C TYR A 412 -0.55 6.17 13.88
N ILE A 413 -0.79 4.88 13.66
CA ILE A 413 0.03 3.77 14.18
C ILE A 413 1.41 3.75 13.50
N GLY A 414 2.48 3.78 14.29
CA GLY A 414 3.86 3.92 13.82
C GLY A 414 4.42 2.72 13.04
N ASP A 415 3.90 1.51 13.24
CA ASP A 415 4.26 0.34 12.40
C ASP A 415 3.47 0.25 11.08
N PHE A 416 2.47 1.13 10.88
CA PHE A 416 1.81 1.26 9.58
C PHE A 416 2.82 1.76 8.54
N TYR A 417 2.94 1.01 7.44
CA TYR A 417 4.02 1.13 6.44
C TYR A 417 5.46 1.08 7.01
N ASN A 418 5.66 0.55 8.22
CA ASN A 418 6.95 0.48 8.93
C ASN A 418 7.62 1.86 9.14
N ARG A 419 6.83 2.93 9.32
CA ARG A 419 7.34 4.29 9.54
C ARG A 419 8.29 4.38 10.74
N ASN A 420 8.04 3.61 11.79
CA ASN A 420 8.91 3.44 12.96
C ASN A 420 10.34 2.96 12.64
N ILE A 421 10.52 2.14 11.60
CA ILE A 421 11.85 1.70 11.13
C ILE A 421 12.43 2.77 10.21
N THR A 422 11.69 3.19 9.19
CA THR A 422 12.21 4.08 8.15
C THR A 422 12.57 5.47 8.69
N HIS A 423 11.76 6.07 9.57
CA HIS A 423 12.08 7.38 10.15
C HIS A 423 13.25 7.34 11.13
N ALA A 424 13.37 6.27 11.93
CA ALA A 424 14.54 6.07 12.78
C ALA A 424 15.83 5.95 11.94
N ASN A 425 15.78 5.20 10.83
CA ASN A 425 16.91 5.07 9.91
C ASN A 425 17.20 6.37 9.11
N MET A 426 16.19 7.20 8.84
CA MET A 426 16.35 8.58 8.33
C MET A 426 16.93 9.57 9.36
N GLY A 427 17.16 9.14 10.61
CA GLY A 427 17.88 9.89 11.64
C GLY A 427 17.00 10.52 12.71
N TYR A 428 15.67 10.43 12.60
CA TYR A 428 14.74 11.07 13.51
C TYR A 428 14.57 10.30 14.83
N THR A 429 14.40 11.02 15.93
CA THR A 429 13.67 10.50 17.09
C THR A 429 12.20 10.43 16.69
N PHE A 430 11.71 9.24 16.35
CA PHE A 430 10.35 9.04 15.84
C PHE A 430 9.35 8.77 16.97
N LYS A 431 8.20 9.42 16.93
CA LYS A 431 7.02 9.18 17.77
C LYS A 431 5.78 9.02 16.88
N ALA A 432 4.82 8.21 17.31
CA ALA A 432 3.52 8.13 16.67
C ALA A 432 2.37 8.01 17.69
N ALA A 433 1.12 8.00 17.23
CA ALA A 433 -0.05 8.00 18.12
C ALA A 433 -0.22 6.69 18.93
N ASP A 434 0.35 5.56 18.48
CA ASP A 434 0.45 4.34 19.29
C ASP A 434 1.72 4.29 20.17
N SER A 435 2.67 5.21 19.92
CA SER A 435 4.07 5.08 20.30
C SER A 435 4.78 6.43 20.53
N GLY A 436 4.19 7.29 21.36
CA GLY A 436 4.89 8.43 21.97
C GLY A 436 4.20 9.80 21.87
N LEU A 437 3.10 9.91 21.13
CA LEU A 437 2.20 11.07 21.17
C LEU A 437 1.02 10.79 22.11
N ALA A 438 0.67 11.78 22.94
CA ALA A 438 -0.46 11.70 23.88
C ALA A 438 -1.75 12.21 23.21
N MET A 439 -2.26 11.44 22.23
CA MET A 439 -3.41 11.82 21.41
C MET A 439 -4.35 10.63 21.14
N LYS A 440 -5.56 10.91 20.64
CA LYS A 440 -6.51 9.87 20.24
C LYS A 440 -6.22 9.35 18.83
N ILE A 441 -6.30 8.03 18.65
CA ILE A 441 -6.24 7.40 17.32
C ILE A 441 -7.67 7.33 16.75
N ASP A 442 -7.89 7.99 15.62
CA ASP A 442 -9.10 7.90 14.80
C ASP A 442 -8.79 7.39 13.38
N TRP A 443 -9.78 7.44 12.48
CA TRP A 443 -9.58 7.18 11.06
C TRP A 443 -10.39 8.17 10.21
N PRO A 444 -9.76 9.26 9.70
CA PRO A 444 -8.39 9.70 9.97
C PRO A 444 -8.22 10.33 11.37
N SER A 445 -6.97 10.55 11.77
CA SER A 445 -6.59 11.27 13.00
C SER A 445 -6.53 12.79 12.80
N SER A 446 -6.29 13.54 13.89
CA SER A 446 -6.17 15.00 13.89
C SER A 446 -4.71 15.47 13.80
N ASP A 447 -4.40 16.24 12.76
CA ASP A 447 -3.11 16.90 12.58
C ASP A 447 -2.83 17.92 13.71
N LEU A 448 -3.88 18.58 14.21
CA LEU A 448 -3.80 19.54 15.31
C LEU A 448 -3.39 18.83 16.61
N GLU A 449 -4.10 17.76 16.98
CA GLU A 449 -3.81 17.01 18.20
C GLU A 449 -2.39 16.39 18.16
N MET A 450 -1.88 16.05 16.97
CA MET A 450 -0.46 15.67 16.80
C MET A 450 0.49 16.83 17.09
N MET A 451 0.28 18.03 16.52
CA MET A 451 1.17 19.18 16.74
C MET A 451 1.11 19.71 18.18
N GLU A 452 -0.07 19.65 18.82
CA GLU A 452 -0.23 19.92 20.26
C GLU A 452 0.57 18.91 21.12
N ALA A 453 0.58 17.62 20.74
CA ALA A 453 1.27 16.56 21.49
C ALA A 453 2.79 16.44 21.21
N SER A 454 3.33 17.13 20.20
CA SER A 454 4.73 16.97 19.74
C SER A 454 5.62 18.20 19.91
N ILE A 455 5.09 19.42 19.81
CA ILE A 455 5.90 20.63 19.61
C ILE A 455 6.88 20.92 20.76
N ASP A 456 6.48 20.57 21.98
CA ASP A 456 7.25 20.80 23.20
C ASP A 456 8.53 19.94 23.29
N ASP A 457 8.65 18.85 22.50
CA ASP A 457 9.86 18.02 22.42
C ASP A 457 11.09 18.79 21.90
N TYR A 458 10.88 19.78 21.01
CA TYR A 458 11.95 20.46 20.28
C TYR A 458 11.98 21.98 20.39
N ILE A 459 10.83 22.64 20.59
CA ILE A 459 10.75 24.11 20.44
C ILE A 459 11.61 24.90 21.44
N ASN A 460 11.86 24.33 22.63
CA ASN A 460 12.65 24.94 23.70
C ASN A 460 14.07 24.34 23.82
N SER A 461 14.58 23.67 22.77
CA SER A 461 15.87 22.95 22.75
C SER A 461 17.10 23.82 23.06
N GLY A 462 17.08 25.10 22.64
CA GLY A 462 18.23 26.01 22.67
C GLY A 462 19.27 25.79 21.56
N GLU A 463 19.12 24.72 20.76
CA GLU A 463 19.94 24.35 19.60
C GLU A 463 19.04 24.22 18.36
N PRO A 464 19.55 24.41 17.12
CA PRO A 464 18.74 24.28 15.92
C PRO A 464 18.01 22.92 15.83
N PHE A 465 16.74 22.94 15.44
CA PHE A 465 15.93 21.73 15.32
C PHE A 465 15.43 21.48 13.89
N HIS A 466 15.24 20.21 13.58
CA HIS A 466 14.45 19.74 12.47
C HIS A 466 13.31 18.84 12.97
N ALA A 467 12.07 19.22 12.66
CA ALA A 467 10.88 18.37 12.84
C ALA A 467 10.30 17.95 11.48
N TYR A 468 9.96 16.68 11.35
CA TYR A 468 9.23 16.11 10.21
C TYR A 468 7.82 15.67 10.66
N TYR A 469 6.80 15.98 9.88
CA TYR A 469 5.42 15.55 10.10
C TYR A 469 4.86 14.83 8.88
N MET A 470 4.31 13.63 9.08
CA MET A 470 3.40 12.97 8.14
C MET A 470 1.98 13.08 8.71
N THR A 471 1.12 13.85 8.04
CA THR A 471 -0.27 14.08 8.46
C THR A 471 -1.18 12.91 8.06
N PHE A 472 -2.42 12.91 8.57
CA PHE A 472 -3.45 11.96 8.14
C PHE A 472 -4.84 12.60 7.98
N SER A 473 -5.10 13.78 8.57
CA SER A 473 -6.45 14.37 8.60
C SER A 473 -7.13 14.48 7.23
N GLY A 474 -6.35 14.82 6.19
CA GLY A 474 -6.78 14.97 4.79
C GLY A 474 -7.18 13.68 4.06
N HIS A 475 -7.08 12.49 4.68
CA HIS A 475 -7.30 11.21 4.02
C HIS A 475 -8.79 10.89 3.74
N TYR A 476 -9.03 10.16 2.64
CA TYR A 476 -10.32 9.64 2.17
C TYR A 476 -11.04 8.76 3.25
N GLN A 477 -12.37 8.82 3.43
CA GLN A 477 -13.41 9.32 2.52
C GLN A 477 -13.84 10.76 2.80
N TYR A 478 -14.25 11.47 1.73
CA TYR A 478 -14.81 12.82 1.83
C TYR A 478 -16.34 12.74 1.95
N ASN A 479 -16.79 12.34 3.13
CA ASN A 479 -18.19 12.28 3.55
C ASN A 479 -18.29 12.51 5.06
N TRP A 480 -19.49 12.79 5.57
CA TRP A 480 -19.69 13.12 6.99
C TRP A 480 -19.57 11.94 7.98
N ASP A 481 -19.18 10.75 7.54
CA ASP A 481 -18.79 9.63 8.42
C ASP A 481 -17.28 9.67 8.74
N ASN A 482 -16.48 10.47 8.03
CA ASN A 482 -15.08 10.75 8.33
C ASN A 482 -14.95 11.68 9.55
N ALA A 483 -14.17 11.27 10.54
CA ALA A 483 -14.02 11.92 11.84
C ALA A 483 -13.64 13.41 11.73
N MET A 484 -12.69 13.77 10.87
CA MET A 484 -12.18 15.14 10.75
C MET A 484 -13.17 16.04 9.98
N SER A 485 -13.79 15.52 8.93
CA SER A 485 -14.88 16.25 8.25
C SER A 485 -16.08 16.48 9.18
N ALA A 486 -16.39 15.52 10.07
CA ALA A 486 -17.49 15.62 11.02
C ALA A 486 -17.19 16.64 12.13
N LYS A 487 -15.94 16.66 12.63
CA LYS A 487 -15.40 17.67 13.57
C LYS A 487 -15.58 19.10 13.05
N ASN A 488 -15.23 19.34 11.77
CA ASN A 488 -15.21 20.68 11.17
C ASN A 488 -16.42 21.02 10.27
N ARG A 489 -17.46 20.18 10.26
CA ARG A 489 -18.63 20.34 9.38
C ARG A 489 -19.31 21.70 9.47
N ASP A 490 -19.37 22.28 10.66
CA ASP A 490 -20.05 23.57 10.90
C ASP A 490 -19.30 24.76 10.28
N ALA A 491 -18.00 24.65 10.00
CA ALA A 491 -17.20 25.70 9.36
C ALA A 491 -17.42 25.79 7.84
N VAL A 492 -17.67 24.64 7.19
CA VAL A 492 -17.79 24.53 5.72
C VAL A 492 -19.23 24.54 5.18
N LYS A 493 -20.23 24.43 6.07
CA LYS A 493 -21.64 24.21 5.69
C LYS A 493 -22.20 25.23 4.69
N ASP A 494 -21.81 26.50 4.82
CA ASP A 494 -22.32 27.63 4.05
C ASP A 494 -21.48 27.92 2.78
N LEU A 495 -20.40 27.17 2.54
CA LEU A 495 -19.59 27.28 1.32
C LEU A 495 -20.42 26.88 0.06
N PRO A 496 -20.14 27.46 -1.12
CA PRO A 496 -20.90 27.22 -2.35
C PRO A 496 -20.55 25.91 -3.07
N TYR A 497 -20.06 24.90 -2.35
CA TYR A 497 -19.55 23.63 -2.88
C TYR A 497 -20.50 22.43 -2.63
N SER A 498 -20.28 21.35 -3.39
CA SER A 498 -20.85 20.03 -3.16
C SER A 498 -20.43 19.42 -1.80
N GLU A 499 -21.22 18.47 -1.28
CA GLU A 499 -20.96 17.86 0.03
C GLU A 499 -19.59 17.14 0.13
N PRO A 500 -19.09 16.42 -0.89
CA PRO A 500 -17.75 15.81 -0.84
C PRO A 500 -16.63 16.84 -0.87
N VAL A 501 -16.76 17.92 -1.66
CA VAL A 501 -15.77 19.01 -1.67
C VAL A 501 -15.78 19.75 -0.32
N LYS A 502 -16.94 19.99 0.28
CA LYS A 502 -17.03 20.49 1.67
C LYS A 502 -16.37 19.57 2.68
N ALA A 503 -16.60 18.26 2.58
CA ALA A 503 -16.00 17.28 3.49
C ALA A 503 -14.47 17.23 3.35
N TYR A 504 -13.94 17.34 2.12
CA TYR A 504 -12.50 17.45 1.87
C TYR A 504 -11.90 18.71 2.52
N ILE A 505 -12.53 19.87 2.33
CA ILE A 505 -12.12 21.13 2.95
C ILE A 505 -12.16 21.00 4.49
N ALA A 506 -13.23 20.42 5.05
CA ALA A 506 -13.37 20.22 6.50
C ALA A 506 -12.30 19.29 7.10
N CYS A 507 -11.85 18.26 6.36
CA CYS A 507 -10.69 17.47 6.76
C CYS A 507 -9.44 18.35 6.85
N ASN A 508 -9.14 19.10 5.78
CA ASN A 508 -7.93 19.93 5.68
C ASN A 508 -7.93 21.16 6.61
N LEU A 509 -9.06 21.54 7.22
CA LEU A 509 -9.09 22.56 8.27
C LEU A 509 -8.32 22.13 9.53
N GLU A 510 -8.18 20.83 9.81
CA GLU A 510 -7.30 20.35 10.89
C GLU A 510 -5.84 20.76 10.64
N LEU A 511 -5.37 20.72 9.39
CA LEU A 511 -4.03 21.14 9.01
C LEU A 511 -3.86 22.66 9.10
N GLU A 512 -4.89 23.44 8.73
CA GLU A 512 -4.90 24.90 8.97
C GLU A 512 -4.78 25.21 10.47
N TYR A 513 -5.57 24.58 11.33
CA TYR A 513 -5.52 24.81 12.79
C TYR A 513 -4.20 24.31 13.40
N ALA A 514 -3.66 23.19 12.92
CA ALA A 514 -2.33 22.70 13.32
C ALA A 514 -1.23 23.72 12.99
N LEU A 515 -1.31 24.34 11.80
CA LEU A 515 -0.37 25.39 11.37
C LEU A 515 -0.57 26.70 12.14
N GLU A 516 -1.82 27.10 12.44
CA GLU A 516 -2.13 28.28 13.28
C GLU A 516 -1.50 28.11 14.68
N TYR A 517 -1.75 26.97 15.32
CA TYR A 517 -1.17 26.60 16.61
C TYR A 517 0.36 26.58 16.55
N LEU A 518 0.94 25.89 15.56
CA LEU A 518 2.39 25.83 15.34
C LEU A 518 3.00 27.23 15.22
N MET A 519 2.41 28.11 14.42
CA MET A 519 2.89 29.49 14.26
C MET A 519 2.79 30.28 15.57
N GLN A 520 1.68 30.18 16.31
CA GLN A 520 1.54 30.82 17.63
C GLN A 520 2.66 30.36 18.57
N ARG A 521 2.88 29.05 18.71
CA ARG A 521 3.90 28.50 19.61
C ARG A 521 5.33 28.93 19.22
N LEU A 522 5.64 28.98 17.91
CA LEU A 522 6.93 29.48 17.40
C LEU A 522 7.14 30.98 17.66
N GLU A 523 6.07 31.78 17.59
CA GLU A 523 6.08 33.21 17.92
C GLU A 523 6.23 33.42 19.45
N GLU A 524 5.53 32.63 20.29
CA GLU A 524 5.65 32.61 21.76
C GLU A 524 7.06 32.24 22.25
N ALA A 525 7.68 31.23 21.64
CA ALA A 525 9.05 30.79 21.96
C ALA A 525 10.13 31.74 21.37
N GLY A 526 9.76 32.72 20.55
CA GLY A 526 10.69 33.68 19.95
C GLY A 526 11.59 33.09 18.85
N VAL A 527 11.22 31.94 18.27
CA VAL A 527 12.00 31.23 17.24
C VAL A 527 11.39 31.32 15.82
N ALA A 528 10.22 31.94 15.67
CA ALA A 528 9.54 32.11 14.38
C ALA A 528 10.44 32.73 13.30
N ASP A 529 11.09 33.87 13.56
CA ASP A 529 12.00 34.56 12.63
C ASP A 529 13.20 33.71 12.15
N LYS A 530 13.45 32.57 12.80
CA LYS A 530 14.50 31.59 12.47
C LYS A 530 13.98 30.20 12.18
N THR A 531 12.70 30.05 11.82
CA THR A 531 12.12 28.76 11.46
C THR A 531 11.61 28.78 10.01
N CYS A 532 12.16 27.90 9.17
CA CYS A 532 11.65 27.60 7.83
C CYS A 532 10.55 26.54 7.94
N ILE A 533 9.44 26.70 7.23
CA ILE A 533 8.36 25.72 7.16
C ILE A 533 8.17 25.29 5.71
N VAL A 534 8.28 23.99 5.45
CA VAL A 534 8.08 23.37 4.14
C VAL A 534 6.83 22.48 4.20
N LEU A 535 5.94 22.64 3.23
CA LEU A 535 4.74 21.81 3.09
C LEU A 535 4.56 21.43 1.62
N THR A 536 4.33 20.14 1.38
CA THR A 536 3.95 19.58 0.06
C THR A 536 2.94 18.47 0.27
N ASN A 537 2.15 18.20 -0.75
CA ASN A 537 1.38 16.96 -0.83
C ASN A 537 2.29 15.74 -1.08
N ASP A 538 1.75 14.55 -0.78
CA ASP A 538 2.26 13.23 -1.15
C ASP A 538 1.73 12.76 -2.52
N HIS A 539 0.42 12.92 -2.75
CA HIS A 539 -0.31 12.73 -3.99
C HIS A 539 -1.52 13.66 -4.06
N TYR A 540 -2.22 13.73 -5.20
CA TYR A 540 -3.44 14.53 -5.31
C TYR A 540 -4.62 13.85 -4.57
N PRO A 541 -5.73 14.55 -4.24
CA PRO A 541 -6.87 13.97 -3.55
C PRO A 541 -7.67 13.01 -4.46
N TYR A 542 -7.15 11.79 -4.69
CA TYR A 542 -7.78 10.76 -5.52
C TYR A 542 -9.20 10.34 -5.06
N GLY A 543 -9.55 10.69 -3.83
CA GLY A 543 -10.87 10.47 -3.24
C GLY A 543 -11.98 11.41 -3.74
N LEU A 544 -11.64 12.48 -4.45
CA LEU A 544 -12.59 13.33 -5.20
C LEU A 544 -12.69 12.81 -6.64
N THR A 545 -13.88 12.89 -7.23
CA THR A 545 -14.07 12.66 -8.67
C THR A 545 -13.49 13.82 -9.50
N GLU A 546 -13.31 13.60 -10.81
CA GLU A 546 -12.82 14.64 -11.72
C GLU A 546 -13.71 15.90 -11.70
N ASP A 547 -15.03 15.74 -11.66
CA ASP A 547 -15.98 16.86 -11.57
C ASP A 547 -15.86 17.62 -10.23
N GLU A 548 -15.71 16.92 -9.10
CA GLU A 548 -15.56 17.51 -7.76
C GLU A 548 -14.19 18.19 -7.57
N TYR A 549 -13.12 17.65 -8.18
CA TYR A 549 -11.80 18.27 -8.13
C TYR A 549 -11.72 19.51 -9.06
N ASN A 550 -12.41 19.48 -10.20
CA ASN A 550 -12.62 20.66 -11.05
C ASN A 550 -13.48 21.74 -10.36
N GLU A 551 -14.52 21.33 -9.61
CA GLU A 551 -15.34 22.22 -8.80
C GLU A 551 -14.50 22.93 -7.73
N LEU A 552 -13.71 22.16 -6.97
CA LEU A 552 -12.78 22.67 -5.95
C LEU A 552 -11.74 23.64 -6.56
N ALA A 553 -11.14 23.29 -7.70
CA ALA A 553 -10.18 24.13 -8.42
C ALA A 553 -10.82 25.38 -9.08
N GLY A 554 -12.15 25.46 -9.17
CA GLY A 554 -12.87 26.52 -9.88
C GLY A 554 -12.66 26.52 -11.41
N GLN A 555 -12.03 25.48 -11.95
CA GLN A 555 -11.64 25.38 -13.37
C GLN A 555 -11.54 23.91 -13.80
N THR A 556 -11.67 23.65 -15.11
CA THR A 556 -11.41 22.32 -15.67
C THR A 556 -9.91 22.06 -15.75
N LEU A 557 -9.39 21.21 -14.86
CA LEU A 557 -8.05 20.65 -14.91
C LEU A 557 -7.97 19.57 -16.01
N ASP A 558 -6.79 19.41 -16.62
CA ASP A 558 -6.55 18.26 -17.50
C ASP A 558 -6.14 17.02 -16.69
N THR A 559 -6.65 15.86 -17.11
CA THR A 559 -6.53 14.59 -16.37
C THR A 559 -5.17 13.90 -16.52
N THR A 560 -4.26 14.46 -17.32
CA THR A 560 -2.88 13.96 -17.54
C THR A 560 -1.86 14.79 -16.76
N PHE A 561 -1.97 16.12 -16.72
CA PHE A 561 -0.95 17.01 -16.13
C PHE A 561 -1.47 17.93 -15.03
N GLU A 562 -2.39 18.86 -15.31
CA GLU A 562 -2.79 19.88 -14.32
C GLU A 562 -3.49 19.28 -13.08
N LYS A 563 -4.05 18.06 -13.15
CA LYS A 563 -4.52 17.35 -11.93
C LYS A 563 -3.42 17.14 -10.87
N TYR A 564 -2.15 17.04 -11.30
CA TYR A 564 -0.98 16.91 -10.43
C TYR A 564 -0.41 18.24 -9.98
N ARG A 565 -0.89 19.37 -10.50
CA ARG A 565 -0.42 20.70 -10.09
C ARG A 565 -0.73 20.89 -8.61
N ASN A 566 0.28 21.27 -7.82
CA ASN A 566 0.16 21.41 -6.38
C ASN A 566 1.01 22.58 -5.88
N SER A 567 1.18 22.74 -4.56
CA SER A 567 2.09 23.71 -3.98
C SER A 567 3.24 23.02 -3.23
N PHE A 568 4.47 23.39 -3.59
CA PHE A 568 5.63 23.27 -2.71
C PHE A 568 5.73 24.59 -1.95
N ILE A 569 5.15 24.65 -0.76
CA ILE A 569 5.27 25.78 0.15
C ILE A 569 6.66 25.73 0.77
N CYS A 570 7.41 26.83 0.67
CA CYS A 570 8.71 27.01 1.32
C CYS A 570 8.72 28.37 2.04
N TYR A 571 8.07 28.39 3.21
CA TYR A 571 7.93 29.58 4.03
C TYR A 571 9.26 29.94 4.69
N VAL A 572 9.73 31.16 4.39
CA VAL A 572 10.94 31.72 4.96
C VAL A 572 10.61 33.12 5.49
N PRO A 573 10.52 33.31 6.82
CA PRO A 573 10.25 34.62 7.40
C PRO A 573 11.45 35.57 7.25
N GLY A 574 11.16 36.87 7.17
CA GLY A 574 12.16 37.93 7.19
C GLY A 574 12.94 38.16 5.88
N LEU A 575 12.59 37.51 4.77
CA LEU A 575 13.12 37.88 3.46
C LEU A 575 12.68 39.31 3.07
N SER A 576 13.54 40.06 2.39
CA SER A 576 13.25 41.43 1.94
C SER A 576 12.25 41.48 0.77
N GLU A 577 12.19 40.41 -0.01
CA GLU A 577 11.24 40.16 -1.10
C GLU A 577 11.12 38.63 -1.29
N ASN A 578 9.99 38.17 -1.84
CA ASN A 578 9.80 36.74 -2.11
C ASN A 578 10.70 36.27 -3.26
N ILE A 579 11.31 35.10 -3.12
CA ILE A 579 12.10 34.47 -4.18
C ILE A 579 11.14 33.69 -5.07
N VAL A 580 10.77 34.24 -6.23
CA VAL A 580 9.87 33.59 -7.19
C VAL A 580 10.66 32.64 -8.10
N VAL A 581 10.14 31.43 -8.28
CA VAL A 581 10.74 30.33 -9.05
C VAL A 581 9.73 29.83 -10.07
N ASP A 582 9.93 30.21 -11.33
CA ASP A 582 9.07 29.84 -12.47
C ASP A 582 9.45 28.47 -13.10
N GLU A 583 10.45 27.79 -12.55
CA GLU A 583 10.97 26.51 -13.03
C GLU A 583 10.03 25.33 -12.75
N TYR A 584 9.96 24.40 -13.72
CA TYR A 584 9.14 23.20 -13.62
C TYR A 584 9.83 22.14 -12.76
N CYS A 585 9.26 21.85 -11.60
CA CYS A 585 9.83 20.94 -10.61
C CYS A 585 8.78 19.95 -10.07
N SER A 586 9.26 18.90 -9.42
CA SER A 586 8.43 17.83 -8.86
C SER A 586 8.96 17.32 -7.53
N THR A 587 8.25 16.39 -6.89
CA THR A 587 8.49 15.98 -5.49
C THR A 587 9.94 15.55 -5.21
N ALA A 588 10.66 15.01 -6.20
CA ALA A 588 12.06 14.58 -6.06
C ALA A 588 13.05 15.76 -5.86
N ASP A 589 12.70 16.94 -6.36
CA ASP A 589 13.55 18.14 -6.36
C ASP A 589 13.59 18.86 -5.00
N ILE A 590 12.65 18.53 -4.11
CA ILE A 590 12.51 19.14 -2.78
C ILE A 590 13.78 18.89 -1.94
N LEU A 591 14.20 17.63 -1.79
CA LEU A 591 15.38 17.29 -1.00
C LEU A 591 16.66 18.02 -1.44
N PRO A 592 17.13 17.91 -2.71
CA PRO A 592 18.35 18.59 -3.15
C PRO A 592 18.26 20.13 -3.07
N THR A 593 17.07 20.71 -3.18
CA THR A 593 16.85 22.15 -2.97
C THR A 593 17.05 22.54 -1.50
N LEU A 594 16.50 21.76 -0.56
CA LEU A 594 16.67 21.99 0.88
C LEU A 594 18.10 21.72 1.36
N LEU A 595 18.76 20.67 0.88
CA LEU A 595 20.19 20.41 1.15
C LEU A 595 21.07 21.60 0.71
N ASN A 596 20.79 22.18 -0.46
CA ASN A 596 21.47 23.39 -0.92
C ASN A 596 21.16 24.62 -0.04
N LEU A 597 19.88 24.87 0.27
CA LEU A 597 19.44 26.03 1.07
C LEU A 597 20.02 26.02 2.49
N PHE A 598 20.07 24.85 3.15
CA PHE A 598 20.65 24.71 4.50
C PHE A 598 22.19 24.63 4.48
N GLY A 599 22.82 24.50 3.31
CA GLY A 599 24.26 24.46 3.16
C GLY A 599 24.90 23.14 3.60
N VAL A 600 24.17 22.03 3.45
CA VAL A 600 24.67 20.67 3.66
C VAL A 600 25.76 20.37 2.61
N ASP A 601 26.82 19.64 2.98
CA ASP A 601 27.78 19.11 2.02
C ASP A 601 27.24 17.79 1.43
N TYR A 602 26.88 17.80 0.14
CA TYR A 602 26.27 16.67 -0.56
C TYR A 602 26.71 16.61 -2.01
N ASP A 603 26.69 15.40 -2.59
CA ASP A 603 26.93 15.22 -4.02
C ASP A 603 25.62 15.09 -4.78
N SER A 604 25.28 16.13 -5.52
CA SER A 604 24.04 16.22 -6.32
C SER A 604 23.89 15.12 -7.38
N ARG A 605 24.97 14.43 -7.77
CA ARG A 605 24.90 13.29 -8.71
C ARG A 605 24.23 12.07 -8.07
N LEU A 606 24.32 11.93 -6.74
CA LEU A 606 23.76 10.82 -5.97
C LEU A 606 22.24 10.88 -5.79
N LEU A 607 21.57 11.96 -6.21
CA LEU A 607 20.12 12.13 -6.11
C LEU A 607 19.43 12.07 -7.49
N ALA A 608 18.11 11.84 -7.52
CA ALA A 608 17.31 11.76 -8.74
C ALA A 608 16.56 13.06 -9.07
N GLY A 609 16.19 13.84 -8.06
CA GLY A 609 15.82 15.25 -8.24
C GLY A 609 17.04 16.15 -8.50
N THR A 610 16.79 17.45 -8.55
CA THR A 610 17.74 18.53 -8.76
C THR A 610 17.42 19.73 -7.87
N ASP A 611 18.41 20.51 -7.48
CA ASP A 611 18.17 21.79 -6.79
C ASP A 611 17.52 22.79 -7.77
N VAL A 612 16.25 23.14 -7.54
CA VAL A 612 15.46 23.99 -8.44
C VAL A 612 16.06 25.40 -8.56
N LEU A 613 16.82 25.84 -7.55
CA LEU A 613 17.48 27.15 -7.51
C LEU A 613 18.82 27.18 -8.28
N SER A 614 19.32 26.03 -8.76
CA SER A 614 20.46 25.95 -9.68
C SER A 614 20.07 26.35 -11.10
N SER A 615 20.98 26.94 -11.87
CA SER A 615 20.81 27.23 -13.31
C SER A 615 20.92 25.96 -14.19
N GLY A 616 20.17 24.92 -13.84
CA GLY A 616 20.28 23.56 -14.37
C GLY A 616 19.26 23.21 -15.46
N LEU A 617 19.03 21.91 -15.60
CA LEU A 617 17.91 21.36 -16.33
C LEU A 617 16.79 21.06 -15.33
N HIS A 618 15.62 21.67 -15.54
CA HIS A 618 14.44 21.49 -14.70
C HIS A 618 13.33 20.78 -15.46
N VAL A 619 12.76 19.74 -14.85
CA VAL A 619 11.73 18.87 -15.42
C VAL A 619 10.80 18.41 -14.29
N ALA A 620 9.53 18.77 -14.36
CA ALA A 620 8.53 18.18 -13.47
C ALA A 620 8.17 16.77 -13.98
N VAL A 621 8.39 15.74 -13.17
CA VAL A 621 8.24 14.33 -13.57
C VAL A 621 7.10 13.66 -12.80
N LEU A 622 6.27 12.91 -13.54
CA LEU A 622 5.12 12.16 -13.04
C LEU A 622 5.43 10.65 -12.98
N SER A 623 4.70 9.91 -12.16
CA SER A 623 4.98 8.49 -11.83
C SER A 623 4.83 7.49 -13.00
N ASP A 624 4.15 7.88 -14.08
CA ASP A 624 4.02 7.14 -15.33
C ASP A 624 5.18 7.43 -16.33
N LYS A 625 6.10 8.32 -15.93
CA LYS A 625 7.20 8.91 -16.75
C LYS A 625 6.73 9.92 -17.80
N SER A 626 5.50 10.43 -17.70
CA SER A 626 5.12 11.71 -18.30
C SER A 626 5.89 12.84 -17.62
N PHE A 627 6.12 13.94 -18.34
CA PHE A 627 6.90 15.06 -17.80
C PHE A 627 6.54 16.41 -18.44
N LEU A 628 6.85 17.49 -17.73
CA LEU A 628 6.66 18.87 -18.16
C LEU A 628 7.98 19.66 -18.13
N THR A 629 8.08 20.64 -19.03
CA THR A 629 9.18 21.60 -19.13
C THR A 629 8.63 22.97 -19.49
N LYS A 630 9.44 24.03 -19.38
CA LYS A 630 9.11 25.38 -19.88
C LYS A 630 8.80 25.47 -21.39
N THR A 631 9.04 24.42 -22.19
CA THR A 631 8.89 24.47 -23.66
C THR A 631 7.93 23.44 -24.24
N PHE A 632 7.77 22.28 -23.59
CA PHE A 632 6.80 21.25 -23.97
C PHE A 632 6.49 20.29 -22.82
N ARG A 633 5.35 19.61 -22.93
CA ARG A 633 4.91 18.49 -22.10
C ARG A 633 4.97 17.20 -22.92
N TYR A 634 5.21 16.08 -22.27
CA TYR A 634 5.24 14.77 -22.88
C TYR A 634 4.37 13.80 -22.10
N ASP A 635 3.34 13.27 -22.76
CA ASP A 635 2.45 12.23 -22.25
C ASP A 635 3.09 10.88 -22.61
N ALA A 636 3.60 10.16 -21.61
CA ALA A 636 4.19 8.84 -21.77
C ALA A 636 3.14 7.74 -21.97
N GLY A 637 1.90 7.96 -21.56
CA GLY A 637 0.76 7.08 -21.82
C GLY A 637 0.44 6.99 -23.31
N THR A 638 0.22 8.11 -23.98
CA THR A 638 -0.05 8.18 -25.44
C THR A 638 1.21 8.31 -26.30
N GLU A 639 2.38 8.54 -25.69
CA GLU A 639 3.63 9.00 -26.33
C GLU A 639 3.42 10.22 -27.25
N THR A 640 2.65 11.22 -26.80
CA THR A 640 2.45 12.49 -27.53
C THR A 640 3.30 13.63 -26.95
N VAL A 641 3.56 14.64 -27.78
CA VAL A 641 4.34 15.83 -27.46
C VAL A 641 3.42 17.02 -27.61
N ILE A 642 3.30 17.82 -26.54
CA ILE A 642 2.43 18.99 -26.48
C ILE A 642 3.34 20.21 -26.28
N PRO A 643 3.60 21.03 -27.31
CA PRO A 643 4.32 22.29 -27.16
C PRO A 643 3.63 23.20 -26.14
N ALA A 644 4.40 23.98 -25.38
CA ALA A 644 3.84 24.95 -24.43
C ALA A 644 3.17 26.17 -25.12
N ASP A 645 3.51 26.41 -26.39
CA ASP A 645 2.92 27.40 -27.28
C ASP A 645 2.98 26.88 -28.73
N GLU A 646 2.02 27.22 -29.59
CA GLU A 646 1.93 26.71 -30.96
C GLU A 646 3.14 27.08 -31.85
N SER A 647 3.92 28.10 -31.49
CA SER A 647 5.16 28.47 -32.19
C SER A 647 6.36 27.58 -31.86
N ILE A 648 6.31 26.79 -30.79
CA ILE A 648 7.43 25.96 -30.32
C ILE A 648 7.51 24.66 -31.12
N THR A 649 8.45 24.60 -32.07
CA THR A 649 8.75 23.37 -32.83
C THR A 649 9.67 22.45 -32.02
N VAL A 650 9.09 21.42 -31.39
CA VAL A 650 9.83 20.36 -30.68
C VAL A 650 10.29 19.29 -31.68
N SER A 651 11.55 18.86 -31.62
CA SER A 651 12.09 17.82 -32.52
C SER A 651 12.12 16.44 -31.86
N ASP A 652 11.89 15.37 -32.65
CA ASP A 652 11.95 13.98 -32.19
C ASP A 652 13.26 13.63 -31.46
N GLY A 653 14.37 14.24 -31.90
CA GLY A 653 15.68 14.09 -31.26
C GLY A 653 15.70 14.66 -29.84
N LEU A 654 15.18 15.89 -29.65
CA LEU A 654 15.07 16.53 -28.35
C LEU A 654 14.15 15.71 -27.43
N VAL A 655 12.97 15.31 -27.92
CA VAL A 655 12.01 14.47 -27.19
C VAL A 655 12.67 13.17 -26.75
N LYS A 656 13.39 12.48 -27.64
CA LYS A 656 14.13 11.25 -27.29
C LYS A 656 15.14 11.49 -26.16
N THR A 657 15.90 12.59 -26.19
CA THR A 657 16.90 12.89 -25.16
C THR A 657 16.25 13.19 -23.80
N TYR A 658 15.13 13.91 -23.75
CA TYR A 658 14.36 14.12 -22.51
C TYR A 658 13.76 12.80 -21.97
N ARG A 659 13.18 11.95 -22.84
CA ARG A 659 12.68 10.63 -22.45
C ARG A 659 13.76 9.74 -21.85
N LEU A 660 14.98 9.77 -22.41
CA LEU A 660 16.13 9.06 -21.89
C LEU A 660 16.62 9.65 -20.56
N TYR A 661 16.59 10.98 -20.40
CA TYR A 661 16.92 11.63 -19.13
C TYR A 661 15.99 11.14 -18.01
N VAL A 662 14.67 11.22 -18.21
CA VAL A 662 13.67 10.77 -17.23
C VAL A 662 13.84 9.28 -16.91
N ASP A 663 13.92 8.40 -17.90
CA ASP A 663 14.07 6.96 -17.66
C ASP A 663 15.40 6.63 -16.92
N SER A 664 16.47 7.41 -17.16
CA SER A 664 17.73 7.27 -16.42
C SER A 664 17.65 7.68 -14.95
N ARG A 665 16.79 8.66 -14.57
CA ARG A 665 16.58 9.03 -13.15
C ARG A 665 15.82 7.93 -12.40
N PHE A 666 14.86 7.26 -13.03
CA PHE A 666 14.21 6.07 -12.45
C PHE A 666 15.16 4.87 -12.35
N GLN A 667 16.01 4.63 -13.36
CA GLN A 667 17.03 3.57 -13.33
C GLN A 667 18.06 3.81 -12.23
N LEU A 668 18.57 5.05 -12.10
CA LEU A 668 19.47 5.45 -11.02
C LEU A 668 18.81 5.24 -9.65
N SER A 669 17.58 5.70 -9.46
CA SER A 669 16.87 5.57 -8.18
C SER A 669 16.67 4.11 -7.76
N GLY A 670 16.26 3.27 -8.72
CA GLY A 670 16.13 1.82 -8.50
C GLY A 670 17.46 1.16 -8.17
N ASN A 671 18.55 1.51 -8.87
CA ASN A 671 19.87 0.97 -8.56
C ASN A 671 20.35 1.38 -7.16
N ILE A 672 20.19 2.66 -6.79
CA ILE A 672 20.62 3.18 -5.47
C ILE A 672 19.89 2.44 -4.34
N LEU A 673 18.58 2.34 -4.44
CA LEU A 673 17.72 1.63 -3.50
C LEU A 673 18.07 0.13 -3.41
N ASN A 674 18.12 -0.56 -4.54
CA ASN A 674 18.18 -2.02 -4.59
C ASN A 674 19.59 -2.61 -4.36
N SER A 675 20.60 -1.76 -4.15
CA SER A 675 21.99 -2.19 -3.89
C SER A 675 22.63 -1.57 -2.65
N ASP A 676 21.87 -0.80 -1.86
CA ASP A 676 22.37 0.03 -0.75
C ASP A 676 23.59 0.88 -1.17
N TYR A 677 23.46 1.54 -2.33
CA TYR A 677 24.60 2.13 -3.05
C TYR A 677 25.35 3.19 -2.22
N TYR A 678 24.67 3.90 -1.33
CA TYR A 678 25.31 4.86 -0.44
C TYR A 678 26.26 4.18 0.57
N ALA A 679 25.98 2.95 1.03
CA ALA A 679 26.90 2.21 1.89
C ALA A 679 28.21 1.88 1.15
N HIS A 680 28.12 1.48 -0.13
CA HIS A 680 29.28 1.29 -1.03
C HIS A 680 30.08 2.59 -1.22
N VAL A 681 29.43 3.68 -1.62
CA VAL A 681 30.07 4.99 -1.85
C VAL A 681 30.83 5.51 -0.62
N PHE A 682 30.27 5.31 0.58
CA PHE A 682 30.85 5.82 1.83
C PHE A 682 31.62 4.77 2.65
N ALA A 683 31.91 3.61 2.06
CA ALA A 683 32.60 2.48 2.70
C ALA A 683 32.03 2.13 4.09
N ARG A 684 30.70 2.12 4.21
CA ARG A 684 29.97 1.69 5.40
C ARG A 684 29.51 0.24 5.24
N GLU A 685 29.32 -0.44 6.36
CA GLU A 685 28.41 -1.57 6.39
C GLU A 685 26.98 -1.06 6.10
N SER A 686 26.15 -1.88 5.44
CA SER A 686 24.73 -1.60 5.32
C SER A 686 24.12 -1.36 6.70
N SER A 687 23.18 -0.41 6.85
CA SER A 687 22.66 -0.08 8.18
C SER A 687 21.93 -1.26 8.84
N GLY A 688 21.51 -2.25 8.04
CA GLY A 688 21.05 -3.56 8.48
C GLY A 688 19.67 -3.55 9.14
N GLY A 689 19.07 -2.38 9.34
CA GLY A 689 17.74 -2.20 9.91
C GLY A 689 17.53 -2.70 11.34
N SER A 690 18.59 -3.09 12.05
CA SER A 690 18.46 -3.63 13.41
C SER A 690 18.48 -2.52 14.47
N LEU A 691 17.33 -1.89 14.69
CA LEU A 691 17.04 -1.24 15.96
C LEU A 691 17.14 -2.29 17.08
N ALA A 692 18.00 -2.05 18.08
CA ALA A 692 18.21 -2.97 19.19
C ALA A 692 16.95 -3.18 20.07
N ASP A 693 15.98 -2.26 19.97
CA ASP A 693 14.81 -2.15 20.85
C ASP A 693 13.45 -2.39 20.16
N THR A 694 13.41 -2.70 18.85
CA THR A 694 12.17 -3.21 18.21
C THR A 694 12.19 -4.72 18.08
N VAL A 695 11.65 -5.38 19.12
CA VAL A 695 11.19 -6.77 19.01
C VAL A 695 10.09 -6.86 17.94
N VAL A 696 10.22 -7.81 17.01
CA VAL A 696 9.23 -8.12 15.98
C VAL A 696 8.87 -9.60 16.09
N PHE A 697 7.62 -9.89 16.45
CA PHE A 697 7.16 -11.27 16.67
C PHE A 697 6.78 -11.95 15.36
N THR A 698 7.70 -12.76 14.83
CA THR A 698 7.65 -13.39 13.49
C THR A 698 6.51 -14.40 13.29
N ASP A 699 5.93 -14.91 14.38
CA ASP A 699 4.74 -15.78 14.35
C ASP A 699 3.43 -15.01 14.15
N ILE A 700 3.43 -13.71 14.43
CA ILE A 700 2.30 -12.80 14.28
C ILE A 700 2.33 -12.18 12.87
N LYS A 701 1.24 -12.36 12.11
CA LYS A 701 1.19 -12.00 10.67
C LYS A 701 0.11 -10.98 10.28
N SER A 702 -0.59 -10.43 11.27
CA SER A 702 -1.55 -9.34 11.08
C SER A 702 -1.11 -8.15 11.91
N ILE A 703 -1.20 -6.95 11.33
CA ILE A 703 -0.65 -5.74 11.94
C ILE A 703 -1.37 -5.38 13.24
N PHE A 704 -2.71 -5.49 13.31
CA PHE A 704 -3.47 -5.33 14.56
C PHE A 704 -3.12 -6.39 15.61
N ASN A 705 -2.81 -7.62 15.16
CA ASN A 705 -2.39 -8.66 16.09
C ASN A 705 -1.02 -8.32 16.71
N GLN A 706 -0.15 -7.73 15.89
CA GLN A 706 1.19 -7.32 16.28
C GLN A 706 1.16 -6.08 17.19
N ALA A 707 0.40 -5.04 16.82
CA ALA A 707 0.26 -3.82 17.61
C ALA A 707 -0.27 -4.08 19.03
N SER A 708 -1.36 -4.85 19.17
CA SER A 708 -1.92 -5.18 20.49
C SER A 708 -0.97 -6.02 21.36
N VAL A 709 -0.22 -6.96 20.76
CA VAL A 709 0.82 -7.71 21.48
C VAL A 709 2.05 -6.84 21.82
N LEU A 710 2.50 -5.97 20.91
CA LEU A 710 3.65 -5.09 21.14
C LEU A 710 3.36 -4.03 22.21
N TYR A 711 2.15 -3.46 22.27
CA TYR A 711 1.76 -2.57 23.37
C TYR A 711 1.86 -3.31 24.71
N MET A 712 1.24 -4.48 24.81
CA MET A 712 1.18 -5.25 26.06
C MET A 712 2.56 -5.75 26.48
N TYR A 713 3.43 -6.10 25.52
CA TYR A 713 4.82 -6.46 25.76
C TYR A 713 5.66 -5.26 26.22
N ARG A 714 5.58 -4.11 25.53
CA ARG A 714 6.30 -2.86 25.89
C ARG A 714 5.91 -2.33 27.28
N LYS A 715 4.65 -2.52 27.70
CA LYS A 715 4.16 -2.20 29.06
C LYS A 715 4.54 -3.25 30.12
N GLY A 716 5.19 -4.36 29.73
CA GLY A 716 5.58 -5.45 30.64
C GLY A 716 4.42 -6.35 31.10
N TYR A 717 3.28 -6.30 30.41
CA TYR A 717 2.05 -7.02 30.77
C TYR A 717 2.02 -8.46 30.22
N VAL A 718 2.69 -8.76 29.11
CA VAL A 718 2.84 -10.12 28.55
C VAL A 718 4.31 -10.47 28.26
N GLU A 719 4.64 -11.76 28.28
CA GLU A 719 5.96 -12.29 27.94
C GLU A 719 5.89 -13.16 26.67
N PRO A 720 6.92 -13.13 25.79
CA PRO A 720 6.99 -13.99 24.62
C PRO A 720 7.60 -15.37 24.93
N GLU A 721 7.39 -16.34 24.03
CA GLU A 721 8.00 -17.68 24.11
C GLU A 721 9.48 -17.68 23.68
N ALA A 722 9.90 -16.77 22.78
CA ALA A 722 11.29 -16.53 22.41
C ALA A 722 11.49 -15.05 21.99
N PRO A 723 12.74 -14.55 21.84
CA PRO A 723 12.99 -13.12 21.54
C PRO A 723 12.34 -12.57 20.26
N ASP A 724 12.00 -13.43 19.30
CA ASP A 724 11.39 -13.12 18.00
C ASP A 724 10.04 -13.82 17.78
N THR A 725 9.50 -14.49 18.81
CA THR A 725 8.34 -15.38 18.71
C THR A 725 7.46 -15.21 19.94
N PHE A 726 6.27 -14.63 19.78
CA PHE A 726 5.35 -14.43 20.90
C PHE A 726 4.75 -15.75 21.38
N GLY A 727 4.31 -16.60 20.45
CA GLY A 727 3.53 -17.80 20.73
C GLY A 727 2.01 -17.61 20.57
N GLY A 728 1.60 -16.61 19.79
CA GLY A 728 0.23 -16.06 19.81
C GLY A 728 -0.88 -17.07 19.48
N LYS A 729 -0.56 -18.19 18.81
CA LYS A 729 -1.52 -19.25 18.43
C LYS A 729 -1.71 -20.34 19.48
N ALA A 730 -0.89 -20.38 20.54
CA ALA A 730 -1.14 -21.30 21.65
C ALA A 730 -2.46 -20.95 22.35
N THR A 731 -3.11 -21.92 23.01
CA THR A 731 -4.31 -21.66 23.81
C THR A 731 -3.93 -20.92 25.09
N ALA A 732 -4.61 -19.82 25.41
CA ALA A 732 -4.39 -19.08 26.64
C ALA A 732 -4.76 -19.93 27.87
N ARG A 733 -3.95 -19.81 28.93
CA ARG A 733 -4.17 -20.52 30.20
C ARG A 733 -4.69 -19.57 31.28
N MET A 734 -5.47 -20.10 32.23
CA MET A 734 -6.08 -19.33 33.31
C MET A 734 -5.06 -18.51 34.11
N GLY A 735 -3.97 -19.14 34.56
CA GLY A 735 -2.91 -18.47 35.33
C GLY A 735 -2.18 -17.38 34.54
N GLU A 736 -2.06 -17.53 33.21
CA GLU A 736 -1.49 -16.51 32.34
C GLU A 736 -2.44 -15.31 32.22
N PHE A 737 -3.72 -15.55 31.91
CA PHE A 737 -4.75 -14.51 31.82
C PHE A 737 -4.83 -13.68 33.11
N ILE A 738 -4.70 -14.35 34.24
CA ILE A 738 -4.69 -13.74 35.58
C ILE A 738 -3.37 -12.99 35.86
N ASP A 739 -2.21 -13.47 35.41
CA ASP A 739 -0.92 -12.73 35.53
C ASP A 739 -0.93 -11.43 34.73
N VAL A 740 -1.53 -11.40 33.54
CA VAL A 740 -1.70 -10.15 32.77
C VAL A 740 -2.54 -9.14 33.55
N LEU A 741 -3.70 -9.55 34.10
CA LEU A 741 -4.53 -8.67 34.95
C LEU A 741 -3.82 -8.22 36.22
N TYR A 742 -3.03 -9.10 36.85
CA TYR A 742 -2.22 -8.79 38.04
C TYR A 742 -1.10 -7.79 37.75
N ARG A 743 -0.49 -7.86 36.56
CA ARG A 743 0.50 -6.88 36.07
C ARG A 743 -0.14 -5.52 35.78
N ILE A 744 -1.30 -5.48 35.13
CA ILE A 744 -2.05 -4.23 34.90
C ILE A 744 -2.44 -3.57 36.24
N ALA A 745 -2.79 -4.35 37.25
CA ALA A 745 -3.04 -3.88 38.62
C ALA A 745 -1.80 -3.41 39.39
N GLY A 746 -0.60 -3.45 38.79
CA GLY A 746 0.65 -3.01 39.43
C GLY A 746 1.28 -4.03 40.38
N ARG A 747 0.91 -5.33 40.29
CA ARG A 747 1.40 -6.42 41.16
C ARG A 747 1.25 -6.13 42.67
N PRO A 748 0.02 -5.88 43.18
CA PRO A 748 -0.22 -5.62 44.60
C PRO A 748 0.16 -6.82 45.49
N GLU A 749 0.42 -6.59 46.78
CA GLU A 749 0.79 -7.67 47.72
C GLU A 749 -0.30 -8.74 47.87
N THR A 750 0.12 -9.99 48.07
CA THR A 750 -0.74 -11.19 47.97
C THR A 750 -0.48 -12.18 49.11
N ASP A 751 -1.51 -12.92 49.52
CA ASP A 751 -1.38 -14.07 50.42
C ASP A 751 -2.25 -15.25 49.97
N ASN A 752 -1.98 -16.44 50.48
CA ASN A 752 -2.68 -17.67 50.10
C ASN A 752 -3.93 -17.97 50.93
N THR A 753 -4.38 -17.07 51.83
CA THR A 753 -5.51 -17.35 52.74
C THR A 753 -6.86 -17.51 52.04
N ALA A 754 -6.95 -17.08 50.77
CA ALA A 754 -8.13 -17.22 49.92
C ALA A 754 -8.07 -18.42 48.95
N LEU A 755 -6.92 -19.12 48.83
CA LEU A 755 -6.80 -20.25 47.92
C LEU A 755 -7.68 -21.45 48.34
N PRO A 756 -8.20 -22.24 47.39
CA PRO A 756 -8.74 -23.57 47.67
C PRO A 756 -7.69 -24.48 48.32
N ALA A 757 -8.10 -25.34 49.25
CA ALA A 757 -7.20 -26.19 50.05
C ALA A 757 -6.50 -27.32 49.25
N ASP A 758 -6.90 -27.48 47.99
CA ASP A 758 -6.42 -28.42 46.97
C ASP A 758 -5.67 -27.72 45.82
N CYS A 759 -5.55 -26.38 45.85
CA CYS A 759 -4.89 -25.61 44.80
C CYS A 759 -3.35 -25.67 44.87
N GLU A 760 -2.77 -25.79 46.08
CA GLU A 760 -1.31 -25.91 46.26
C GLU A 760 -0.84 -27.37 46.13
N ASN A 761 0.22 -27.60 45.34
CA ASN A 761 0.83 -28.92 45.15
C ASN A 761 2.33 -28.82 44.76
N GLU A 762 2.97 -29.94 44.40
CA GLU A 762 4.40 -29.97 44.05
C GLU A 762 4.73 -29.17 42.78
N GLU A 763 3.81 -29.04 41.83
CA GLU A 763 3.98 -28.27 40.58
C GLU A 763 3.49 -26.81 40.73
N PHE A 764 2.45 -26.57 41.54
CA PHE A 764 1.90 -25.24 41.81
C PHE A 764 2.08 -24.80 43.26
N ASN A 765 3.09 -23.95 43.48
CA ASN A 765 3.48 -23.39 44.77
C ASN A 765 4.17 -22.03 44.56
N ALA A 766 4.68 -21.41 45.62
CA ALA A 766 5.28 -20.07 45.59
C ALA A 766 6.48 -19.85 44.61
N ALA A 767 7.06 -20.91 44.04
CA ALA A 767 8.06 -20.79 42.97
C ALA A 767 7.46 -20.74 41.54
N HIS A 768 6.16 -21.03 41.38
CA HIS A 768 5.49 -21.05 40.07
C HIS A 768 5.16 -19.62 39.58
N PRO A 769 5.45 -19.24 38.32
CA PRO A 769 5.34 -17.85 37.85
C PRO A 769 3.99 -17.16 38.14
N TYR A 770 2.88 -17.88 37.95
CA TYR A 770 1.53 -17.34 38.12
C TYR A 770 0.97 -17.44 39.56
N TYR A 771 1.74 -17.96 40.53
CA TYR A 771 1.25 -18.26 41.87
C TYR A 771 0.66 -17.03 42.59
N HIS A 772 1.40 -15.92 42.63
CA HIS A 772 0.94 -14.69 43.28
C HIS A 772 -0.28 -14.09 42.58
N ALA A 773 -0.32 -14.13 41.25
CA ALA A 773 -1.46 -13.63 40.47
C ALA A 773 -2.74 -14.44 40.78
N VAL A 774 -2.65 -15.77 40.89
CA VAL A 774 -3.79 -16.63 41.28
C VAL A 774 -4.19 -16.40 42.73
N CYS A 775 -3.24 -16.26 43.68
CA CYS A 775 -3.53 -15.88 45.06
C CYS A 775 -4.37 -14.60 45.12
N TRP A 776 -3.90 -13.55 44.45
CA TRP A 776 -4.59 -12.27 44.32
C TRP A 776 -5.97 -12.40 43.68
N ALA A 777 -6.13 -13.22 42.64
CA ALA A 777 -7.41 -13.41 41.96
C ALA A 777 -8.48 -14.06 42.86
N TYR A 778 -8.10 -15.00 43.74
CA TYR A 778 -9.01 -15.52 44.77
C TYR A 778 -9.26 -14.50 45.89
N GLN A 779 -8.23 -13.79 46.34
CA GLN A 779 -8.31 -12.75 47.38
C GLN A 779 -9.26 -11.60 46.98
N THR A 780 -9.21 -11.17 45.72
CA THR A 780 -10.08 -10.15 45.11
C THR A 780 -11.42 -10.67 44.61
N ARG A 781 -11.61 -11.99 44.54
CA ARG A 781 -12.80 -12.68 43.99
C ARG A 781 -13.00 -12.50 42.47
N LEU A 782 -11.91 -12.22 41.73
CA LEU A 782 -11.83 -12.42 40.29
C LEU A 782 -12.05 -13.90 39.94
N LEU A 783 -11.45 -14.80 40.72
CA LEU A 783 -11.74 -16.23 40.78
C LEU A 783 -12.54 -16.56 42.05
N ARG A 784 -13.41 -17.58 41.97
CA ARG A 784 -14.27 -18.01 43.08
C ARG A 784 -14.37 -19.54 43.08
N GLN A 785 -14.47 -20.14 44.27
CA GLN A 785 -14.50 -21.60 44.49
C GLN A 785 -15.63 -22.38 43.77
N ASN A 786 -16.61 -21.69 43.16
CA ASN A 786 -17.72 -22.30 42.42
C ASN A 786 -17.74 -21.92 40.93
N ASP A 787 -16.72 -21.20 40.43
CA ASP A 787 -16.56 -20.99 38.99
C ASP A 787 -16.02 -22.28 38.33
N PRO A 788 -16.35 -22.57 37.06
CA PRO A 788 -15.78 -23.70 36.35
C PRO A 788 -14.34 -23.40 35.87
N ASN A 789 -13.53 -24.45 35.73
CA ASN A 789 -12.22 -24.43 35.07
C ASN A 789 -11.24 -23.37 35.64
N THR A 790 -11.02 -23.41 36.95
CA THR A 790 -10.21 -22.43 37.70
C THR A 790 -8.81 -22.91 38.08
N GLU A 791 -8.33 -24.04 37.55
CA GLU A 791 -6.95 -24.48 37.76
C GLU A 791 -5.99 -23.59 36.95
N TYR A 792 -4.75 -23.38 37.42
CA TYR A 792 -3.86 -22.40 36.79
C TYR A 792 -3.48 -22.72 35.33
N ASP A 793 -3.58 -24.00 34.94
CA ASP A 793 -3.25 -24.48 33.60
C ASP A 793 -4.50 -24.65 32.69
N ASP A 794 -5.72 -24.45 33.24
CA ASP A 794 -6.98 -24.57 32.51
C ASP A 794 -7.04 -23.66 31.27
N LYS A 795 -7.81 -24.10 30.28
CA LYS A 795 -7.87 -23.43 28.97
C LYS A 795 -9.05 -22.46 28.90
N VAL A 796 -8.73 -21.17 28.86
CA VAL A 796 -9.72 -20.08 28.85
C VAL A 796 -10.56 -20.13 27.57
N ASP A 797 -11.86 -19.92 27.71
CA ASP A 797 -12.81 -19.71 26.61
C ASP A 797 -13.36 -18.28 26.59
N TYR A 798 -14.07 -17.89 25.53
CA TYR A 798 -14.66 -16.56 25.39
C TYR A 798 -15.55 -16.18 26.59
N GLN A 799 -16.38 -17.11 27.07
CA GLN A 799 -17.27 -16.90 28.20
C GLN A 799 -16.47 -16.55 29.47
N THR A 800 -15.43 -17.33 29.77
CA THR A 800 -14.57 -17.16 30.94
C THR A 800 -13.76 -15.87 30.84
N ALA A 801 -13.18 -15.57 29.67
CA ALA A 801 -12.46 -14.33 29.41
C ALA A 801 -13.35 -13.09 29.68
N CYS A 802 -14.57 -13.05 29.13
CA CYS A 802 -15.52 -11.95 29.37
C CYS A 802 -15.80 -11.78 30.87
N VAL A 803 -16.03 -12.88 31.59
CA VAL A 803 -16.34 -12.85 33.03
C VAL A 803 -15.17 -12.29 33.84
N LEU A 804 -13.93 -12.70 33.54
CA LEU A 804 -12.72 -12.18 34.21
C LEU A 804 -12.51 -10.69 33.91
N ILE A 805 -12.59 -10.30 32.63
CA ILE A 805 -12.49 -8.90 32.16
C ILE A 805 -13.51 -8.01 32.89
N ARG A 806 -14.80 -8.40 32.88
CA ARG A 806 -15.85 -7.59 33.51
C ARG A 806 -15.75 -7.57 35.05
N ARG A 807 -15.24 -8.65 35.69
CA ARG A 807 -14.94 -8.65 37.13
C ARG A 807 -13.78 -7.72 37.47
N TYR A 808 -12.74 -7.67 36.63
CA TYR A 808 -11.64 -6.72 36.77
C TYR A 808 -12.10 -5.28 36.57
N ALA A 809 -12.88 -5.00 35.53
CA ALA A 809 -13.43 -3.68 35.26
C ALA A 809 -14.24 -3.13 36.46
N ILE A 810 -15.06 -3.97 37.10
CA ILE A 810 -15.76 -3.61 38.36
C ILE A 810 -14.77 -3.25 39.48
N MET A 811 -13.70 -4.03 39.64
CA MET A 811 -12.68 -3.82 40.67
C MET A 811 -11.87 -2.53 40.43
N ALA A 812 -11.64 -2.17 39.16
CA ALA A 812 -11.03 -0.91 38.74
C ALA A 812 -11.99 0.30 38.78
N GLY A 813 -13.28 0.09 39.06
CA GLY A 813 -14.28 1.17 39.21
C GLY A 813 -15.07 1.52 37.94
N VAL A 814 -14.91 0.78 36.85
CA VAL A 814 -15.60 1.00 35.57
C VAL A 814 -17.10 0.68 35.68
N ASP A 815 -17.96 1.49 35.04
CA ASP A 815 -19.39 1.17 34.94
C ASP A 815 -19.63 0.02 33.95
N THR A 816 -19.89 -1.15 34.51
CA THR A 816 -20.22 -2.38 33.79
C THR A 816 -21.74 -2.64 33.69
N GLY A 817 -22.55 -1.59 33.76
CA GLY A 817 -23.96 -1.60 33.38
C GLY A 817 -24.18 -2.13 31.96
N VAL A 818 -25.33 -2.78 31.73
CA VAL A 818 -25.74 -3.32 30.41
C VAL A 818 -27.24 -3.14 30.21
N ASN A 819 -27.71 -3.13 28.96
CA ASN A 819 -29.14 -2.95 28.67
C ASN A 819 -30.00 -4.08 29.27
N GLN A 820 -30.87 -3.74 30.23
CA GLN A 820 -31.71 -4.72 30.93
C GLN A 820 -32.79 -5.36 30.05
N THR A 821 -33.09 -4.81 28.87
CA THR A 821 -33.99 -5.43 27.89
C THR A 821 -33.25 -6.46 27.04
N GLN A 822 -32.07 -6.13 26.51
CA GLN A 822 -31.20 -7.06 25.78
C GLN A 822 -30.79 -8.24 26.67
N LEU A 823 -30.32 -7.98 27.90
CA LEU A 823 -29.98 -9.04 28.86
C LEU A 823 -31.16 -9.99 29.15
N ARG A 824 -32.40 -9.49 29.18
CA ARG A 824 -33.61 -10.33 29.36
C ARG A 824 -33.98 -11.12 28.11
N GLN A 825 -33.62 -10.64 26.92
CA GLN A 825 -33.81 -11.37 25.67
C GLN A 825 -32.75 -12.49 25.57
N LEU A 826 -31.48 -12.15 25.77
CA LEU A 826 -30.37 -13.09 25.80
C LEU A 826 -30.61 -14.27 26.76
N LEU A 827 -31.08 -14.00 27.98
CA LEU A 827 -31.40 -15.05 28.96
C LEU A 827 -32.67 -15.88 28.65
N ARG A 828 -33.39 -15.59 27.56
CA ARG A 828 -34.42 -16.47 26.99
C ARG A 828 -33.87 -17.32 25.85
N ASP A 829 -33.02 -16.73 25.01
CA ASP A 829 -32.58 -17.33 23.76
C ASP A 829 -31.36 -18.25 23.96
N ALA A 830 -30.49 -17.92 24.94
CA ALA A 830 -29.38 -18.74 25.39
C ALA A 830 -29.56 -19.14 26.88
N PRO A 831 -30.50 -20.05 27.23
CA PRO A 831 -30.83 -20.39 28.61
C PRO A 831 -29.70 -21.09 29.38
N ASP A 832 -28.76 -21.72 28.68
CA ASP A 832 -27.58 -22.36 29.27
C ASP A 832 -26.50 -21.34 29.70
N LEU A 833 -26.59 -20.09 29.21
CA LEU A 833 -25.64 -19.03 29.52
C LEU A 833 -25.97 -18.37 30.88
N GLY A 834 -25.19 -18.70 31.90
CA GLY A 834 -25.39 -18.20 33.27
C GLY A 834 -25.45 -16.67 33.36
N ARG A 835 -26.25 -16.14 34.29
CA ARG A 835 -26.57 -14.68 34.36
C ARG A 835 -25.36 -13.75 34.51
N GLU A 836 -24.25 -14.21 35.08
CA GLU A 836 -23.00 -13.42 35.11
C GLU A 836 -22.30 -13.42 33.75
N ALA A 837 -22.20 -14.58 33.09
CA ALA A 837 -21.65 -14.72 31.75
C ALA A 837 -22.47 -13.94 30.70
N ALA A 838 -23.79 -14.04 30.71
CA ALA A 838 -24.68 -13.28 29.83
C ALA A 838 -24.52 -11.75 29.99
N LYS A 839 -24.24 -11.28 31.21
CA LYS A 839 -23.88 -9.87 31.46
C LYS A 839 -22.47 -9.53 30.97
N ALA A 840 -21.54 -10.47 31.10
CA ALA A 840 -20.15 -10.27 30.75
C ALA A 840 -19.94 -10.18 29.24
N MET A 841 -20.50 -11.13 28.49
CA MET A 841 -20.43 -11.16 27.03
C MET A 841 -21.17 -9.96 26.42
N LEU A 842 -22.37 -9.62 26.91
CA LEU A 842 -23.10 -8.42 26.48
C LEU A 842 -22.32 -7.13 26.76
N TRP A 843 -21.62 -7.01 27.90
CA TRP A 843 -20.82 -5.81 28.18
C TRP A 843 -19.54 -5.73 27.32
N CYS A 844 -18.88 -6.88 27.06
CA CYS A 844 -17.69 -6.91 26.20
C CYS A 844 -18.04 -6.67 24.71
N ASP A 845 -19.26 -6.98 24.29
CA ASP A 845 -19.86 -6.62 23.00
C ASP A 845 -20.26 -5.13 22.97
N GLU A 846 -21.01 -4.64 23.96
CA GLU A 846 -21.40 -3.22 24.11
C GLU A 846 -20.18 -2.26 24.22
N ARG A 847 -18.95 -2.75 24.39
CA ARG A 847 -17.68 -2.00 24.51
C ARG A 847 -16.54 -2.46 23.58
N ASP A 848 -16.84 -3.24 22.52
CA ASP A 848 -15.87 -3.73 21.51
C ASP A 848 -14.67 -4.58 22.04
N ILE A 849 -14.66 -4.98 23.32
CA ILE A 849 -13.49 -5.57 24.01
C ILE A 849 -13.10 -6.93 23.42
N THR A 850 -14.08 -7.78 23.06
CA THR A 850 -13.78 -9.14 22.57
C THR A 850 -13.58 -9.22 21.06
N THR A 851 -14.18 -8.33 20.28
CA THR A 851 -14.18 -8.35 18.81
C THR A 851 -14.84 -7.07 18.27
N ARG A 852 -14.14 -6.34 17.40
CA ARG A 852 -14.68 -5.12 16.75
C ARG A 852 -15.47 -5.39 15.46
N ASP A 853 -15.32 -6.58 14.88
CA ASP A 853 -15.89 -6.95 13.57
C ASP A 853 -17.05 -7.97 13.65
N SER A 854 -17.30 -8.60 14.80
CA SER A 854 -18.33 -9.63 14.97
C SER A 854 -19.33 -9.26 16.06
N ASN A 855 -20.60 -9.38 15.72
CA ASN A 855 -21.75 -9.05 16.58
C ASN A 855 -21.97 -10.08 17.71
N LEU A 856 -22.81 -9.69 18.67
CA LEU A 856 -23.21 -10.49 19.82
C LEU A 856 -23.59 -11.94 19.51
N ASP A 857 -24.31 -12.23 18.41
CA ASP A 857 -24.71 -13.60 18.08
C ASP A 857 -23.50 -14.48 17.75
N GLU A 858 -22.49 -13.94 17.09
CA GLU A 858 -21.23 -14.64 16.77
C GLU A 858 -20.34 -14.83 18.02
N LEU A 859 -20.30 -13.84 18.91
CA LEU A 859 -19.66 -13.94 20.22
C LEU A 859 -20.33 -15.03 21.08
N LEU A 860 -21.66 -15.12 21.05
CA LEU A 860 -22.45 -16.12 21.78
C LEU A 860 -22.29 -17.53 21.22
N VAL A 861 -22.29 -17.70 19.90
CA VAL A 861 -21.92 -18.98 19.26
C VAL A 861 -20.49 -19.39 19.64
N SER A 862 -19.62 -18.42 19.92
CA SER A 862 -18.23 -18.64 20.32
C SER A 862 -18.03 -18.85 21.82
N ALA A 863 -19.06 -18.81 22.68
CA ALA A 863 -18.94 -18.77 24.14
C ALA A 863 -17.99 -19.84 24.73
N GLY A 864 -18.16 -21.11 24.36
CA GLY A 864 -17.32 -22.23 24.81
C GLY A 864 -16.11 -22.51 23.92
N THR A 865 -15.78 -21.61 22.98
CA THR A 865 -14.58 -21.72 22.14
C THR A 865 -13.38 -21.20 22.91
N ARG A 866 -12.34 -22.04 23.01
CA ARG A 866 -11.07 -21.70 23.66
C ARG A 866 -10.36 -20.55 22.93
N ILE A 867 -9.89 -19.57 23.68
CA ILE A 867 -9.17 -18.42 23.15
C ILE A 867 -7.66 -18.69 23.05
N SER A 868 -7.02 -18.07 22.07
CA SER A 868 -5.57 -18.07 21.91
C SER A 868 -4.89 -17.01 22.79
N ARG A 869 -3.57 -17.15 23.02
CA ARG A 869 -2.74 -16.13 23.68
C ARG A 869 -2.84 -14.78 22.96
N TYR A 870 -2.98 -14.81 21.63
CA TYR A 870 -3.33 -13.62 20.85
C TYR A 870 -4.65 -12.99 21.29
N GLN A 871 -5.76 -13.72 21.24
CA GLN A 871 -7.09 -13.22 21.62
C GLN A 871 -7.10 -12.66 23.06
N MET A 872 -6.51 -13.39 24.02
CA MET A 872 -6.30 -12.90 25.39
C MET A 872 -5.61 -11.52 25.40
N THR A 873 -4.51 -11.40 24.67
CA THR A 873 -3.69 -10.17 24.66
C THR A 873 -4.46 -9.00 24.05
N SER A 874 -5.23 -9.22 22.98
CA SER A 874 -6.07 -8.17 22.39
C SER A 874 -7.23 -7.74 23.28
N PHE A 875 -7.92 -8.67 23.96
CA PHE A 875 -9.04 -8.28 24.82
C PHE A 875 -8.55 -7.45 26.02
N LEU A 876 -7.37 -7.80 26.55
CA LEU A 876 -6.74 -7.07 27.65
C LEU A 876 -6.08 -5.76 27.19
N PHE A 877 -5.60 -5.69 25.94
CA PHE A 877 -5.21 -4.44 25.29
C PHE A 877 -6.41 -3.47 25.19
N TYR A 878 -7.54 -3.90 24.62
CA TYR A 878 -8.73 -3.05 24.46
C TYR A 878 -9.31 -2.60 25.81
N LEU A 879 -9.31 -3.48 26.82
CA LEU A 879 -9.66 -3.12 28.19
C LEU A 879 -8.76 -1.98 28.73
N CYS A 880 -7.43 -2.09 28.54
CA CYS A 880 -6.47 -1.06 28.97
C CYS A 880 -6.63 0.27 28.22
N THR A 881 -6.91 0.25 26.91
CA THR A 881 -6.95 1.46 26.06
C THR A 881 -8.29 2.18 26.07
N TYR A 882 -9.41 1.51 26.33
CA TYR A 882 -10.75 2.10 26.15
C TYR A 882 -11.59 2.19 27.45
N GLU A 883 -11.37 1.31 28.43
CA GLU A 883 -12.19 1.25 29.65
C GLU A 883 -11.43 1.63 30.93
N LEU A 884 -10.11 1.44 30.95
CA LEU A 884 -9.26 1.72 32.12
C LEU A 884 -8.42 2.99 31.99
N ASP A 885 -8.28 3.53 30.78
CA ASP A 885 -7.47 4.71 30.43
C ASP A 885 -6.00 4.63 30.90
N ILE A 886 -5.39 3.43 30.87
CA ILE A 886 -3.98 3.20 31.28
C ILE A 886 -2.99 3.59 30.14
N GLY A 887 -3.45 4.52 29.30
CA GLY A 887 -2.76 5.08 28.14
C GLY A 887 -2.52 6.59 28.21
N SER A 888 -3.27 7.33 29.06
CA SER A 888 -3.14 8.78 29.26
C SER A 888 -1.89 9.18 30.05
#